data_AF-A0A397H8W8-F1
#
_entry.id   AF-A0A397H8W8-F1
#
_cell.length_a   1.000
_cell.length_b   1.000
_cell.length_c   1.000
_cell.angle_alpha   90.00
_cell.angle_beta   90.00
_cell.angle_gamma   90.00
#
_symmetry.space_group_name_H-M   'P 1'
#
loop_
_entity.id
_entity.type
_entity.pdbx_description
1 polymer ?
#
loop_
_entity_poly.entity_id
_entity_poly.type
_entity_poly.pdbx_seq_one_letter_code
_entity_poly.pdbx_strand_id
1 'polypeptide(L)'
;MSTITPESIPGLYTVGRTTGTTEDLKGLSFATACPPDVGPRTRLIAVCGITDDIDQASPMEDGWFFSDFYLFHYLFSHLHGPTPSQIWMTSEKPEDLVRKYREYAHGDPEGERRVVLDENMLPGIEQSRSLCVVSRNDLLERFLSTLREQSLLAKNENQHLVVLIFGHGDERTFGVALGGDEPNLKIEDVKRALQPGTPVILFMTSCYSGGWIVQPNAMTYKYINAPESLEQDQTHIAIEGLQETAEIDQDPTYISFARSIYDSYKRLDHFADKHKIHFSAQDDQWALHFKRRSGNYGSKGSDRHGTGTSLLGMVRKRSKVKYAARYYFHSANPGQDNEAPNIALHGKLMRLLNGKEKFSDEELDDIFETLRYRLDALAQADEVATIMGVANEAFNAYSFNPVIRKLRSNPQFLFVRLPYLLSLLCIIAGVVWLLLLPLDEYARRTYISENALLPGQVHAYFSGSEQNIFRGYKRELEGLLNSGDQEDQKGKDNELTPVYATRISDQIQSILRAAGLKVATQKYKYTSSGITHEGQNVYAIIHAPRGDATEAIVLVAAWKTADGELNLNGVSLALTLARYFKRGSNLLAMHCGEGGWSLWSKDIIFLFPPDSKSGTQAWIDAYHDMQPSSVQPLPLKSGALQGGLVIEYPFDHRFESLHIVYDGVNGQLPNLDLFNTAISITGGQMGIGTSLQEMWEHDDSYEKRLQTILRGMVKQGFGHATGAHSSFMPYHIDAITLQTKGDGWQDEMALGRTVESLCRSLNNLLEHLHQSFFFYLLMHTNRFVSIGTYLPSAMLIAGNFTIMAIALWMRTGYYMNAQATSTTKEEGPQDKKSPVDRATNTEKNGELNDTNLKELSSPGSVLERQLALPLTLVIGLHLLGLVPLFIFNNIHHKYYTTATYTCLGAGVILPLIVSAILNHGFTSPPTTQQYFLTKSFSLLLLGLFLSTLATLNFSLSFMVGLLCAPLSFVKHINTQTKAALRYPIAILGLLTLNVLSPPAVLIGACWYSGVSVETVLTQAAFGWNIWGMWTQDRVFFETWPTGFGPEFRGLARRSG
;
A
#
# COMPACT_ATOMS: atom_id res chain seq x y z
N MET A 1 -9.79 -28.53 -54.80
CA MET A 1 -9.32 -27.41 -53.96
C MET A 1 -9.03 -27.99 -52.60
N SER A 2 -7.75 -28.12 -52.24
CA SER A 2 -7.30 -28.68 -50.96
C SER A 2 -7.54 -27.66 -49.84
N THR A 3 -8.35 -28.04 -48.86
CA THR A 3 -8.52 -27.31 -47.60
C THR A 3 -7.20 -27.29 -46.84
N ILE A 4 -6.65 -26.09 -46.65
CA ILE A 4 -5.46 -25.84 -45.84
C ILE A 4 -5.85 -26.10 -44.39
N THR A 5 -5.22 -27.08 -43.73
CA THR A 5 -5.36 -27.29 -42.29
C THR A 5 -4.37 -26.39 -41.55
N PRO A 6 -4.68 -25.93 -40.31
CA PRO A 6 -3.84 -25.00 -39.55
C PRO A 6 -2.38 -25.47 -39.36
N GLU A 7 -2.16 -26.78 -39.41
CA GLU A 7 -0.87 -27.47 -39.27
C GLU A 7 0.09 -27.24 -40.45
N SER A 8 -0.39 -26.79 -41.61
CA SER A 8 0.44 -26.61 -42.80
C SER A 8 1.12 -25.24 -42.91
N ILE A 9 1.07 -24.42 -41.85
CA ILE A 9 1.67 -23.08 -41.80
C ILE A 9 2.94 -23.15 -40.93
N PRO A 10 4.16 -23.07 -41.51
CA PRO A 10 5.40 -23.09 -40.74
C PRO A 10 5.46 -21.90 -39.78
N GLY A 11 5.51 -22.16 -38.47
CA GLY A 11 5.56 -21.14 -37.42
C GLY A 11 4.22 -20.82 -36.73
N LEU A 12 3.11 -21.50 -37.10
CA LEU A 12 1.85 -21.40 -36.37
C LEU A 12 1.71 -22.56 -35.37
N TYR A 13 1.95 -22.28 -34.09
CA TYR A 13 1.58 -23.19 -33.00
C TYR A 13 0.14 -22.88 -32.60
N THR A 14 -0.82 -23.72 -33.00
CA THR A 14 -2.17 -23.64 -32.45
C THR A 14 -2.12 -24.03 -30.98
N VAL A 15 -2.41 -23.09 -30.09
CA VAL A 15 -2.68 -23.38 -28.67
C VAL A 15 -3.97 -24.20 -28.62
N GLY A 16 -3.82 -25.53 -28.66
CA GLY A 16 -4.93 -26.45 -28.52
C GLY A 16 -5.49 -26.41 -27.10
N ARG A 17 -6.81 -26.57 -26.96
CA ARG A 17 -7.51 -26.88 -25.71
C ARG A 17 -7.16 -28.29 -25.18
N THR A 18 -5.89 -28.65 -25.14
CA THR A 18 -5.40 -29.98 -24.75
C THR A 18 -4.31 -29.92 -23.68
N THR A 19 -3.99 -28.74 -23.13
CA THR A 19 -2.93 -28.57 -22.12
C THR A 19 -3.43 -28.35 -20.69
N GLY A 20 -4.71 -28.60 -20.40
CA GLY A 20 -5.11 -28.94 -19.04
C GLY A 20 -4.82 -30.42 -18.85
N THR A 21 -3.91 -30.79 -17.95
CA THR A 21 -3.71 -32.21 -17.68
C THR A 21 -4.99 -32.75 -17.04
N THR A 22 -5.37 -33.98 -17.35
CA THR A 22 -6.55 -34.63 -16.74
C THR A 22 -6.40 -34.78 -15.21
N GLU A 23 -5.20 -34.55 -14.69
CA GLU A 23 -4.87 -34.48 -13.26
C GLU A 23 -5.30 -33.16 -12.61
N ASP A 24 -5.30 -32.04 -13.35
CA ASP A 24 -5.68 -30.72 -12.82
C ASP A 24 -7.17 -30.62 -12.48
N LEU A 25 -8.02 -31.45 -13.08
CA LEU A 25 -9.49 -31.49 -12.88
C LEU A 25 -9.95 -32.60 -11.92
N LYS A 26 -9.01 -33.33 -11.31
CA LYS A 26 -9.30 -34.51 -10.50
C LYS A 26 -9.80 -34.09 -9.11
N GLY A 27 -11.13 -34.11 -8.91
CA GLY A 27 -11.74 -33.76 -7.62
C GLY A 27 -12.24 -32.30 -7.48
N LEU A 28 -12.20 -31.50 -8.55
CA LEU A 28 -12.84 -30.17 -8.66
C LEU A 28 -14.32 -30.15 -9.12
N SER A 29 -15.26 -29.96 -8.20
CA SER A 29 -16.65 -29.60 -8.53
C SER A 29 -16.83 -28.07 -8.47
N PHE A 30 -17.53 -27.47 -9.43
CA PHE A 30 -17.76 -26.02 -9.45
C PHE A 30 -19.19 -25.66 -9.86
N ALA A 31 -19.67 -24.49 -9.45
CA ALA A 31 -20.96 -23.96 -9.88
C ALA A 31 -20.83 -23.22 -11.22
N THR A 32 -21.79 -23.38 -12.12
CA THR A 32 -21.86 -22.67 -13.41
C THR A 32 -23.26 -22.14 -13.67
N ALA A 33 -23.36 -20.95 -14.26
CA ALA A 33 -24.60 -20.43 -14.82
C ALA A 33 -24.72 -20.73 -16.33
N CYS A 34 -23.74 -21.41 -16.93
CA CYS A 34 -23.72 -21.72 -18.36
C CYS A 34 -24.15 -23.17 -18.63
N PRO A 35 -24.95 -23.44 -19.68
CA PRO A 35 -25.26 -24.80 -20.09
C PRO A 35 -24.01 -25.56 -20.56
N PRO A 36 -24.00 -26.91 -20.51
CA PRO A 36 -22.89 -27.70 -21.06
C PRO A 36 -22.71 -27.46 -22.55
N ASP A 37 -21.45 -27.56 -23.00
CA ASP A 37 -21.14 -27.63 -24.42
C ASP A 37 -21.54 -29.02 -24.95
N VAL A 38 -22.56 -29.07 -25.80
CA VAL A 38 -23.12 -30.30 -26.35
C VAL A 38 -22.77 -30.37 -27.84
N GLY A 39 -21.71 -31.11 -28.16
CA GLY A 39 -21.29 -31.36 -29.53
C GLY A 39 -21.88 -32.64 -30.15
N PRO A 40 -21.68 -32.89 -31.46
CA PRO A 40 -22.19 -34.07 -32.18
C PRO A 40 -21.70 -35.43 -31.65
N ARG A 41 -20.65 -35.44 -30.82
CA ARG A 41 -20.07 -36.65 -30.17
C ARG A 41 -20.44 -36.77 -28.70
N THR A 42 -21.57 -36.19 -28.32
CA THR A 42 -22.09 -36.22 -26.94
C THR A 42 -23.23 -37.22 -26.85
N ARG A 43 -23.44 -37.82 -25.69
CA ARG A 43 -24.68 -38.49 -25.30
C ARG A 43 -25.21 -37.76 -24.09
N LEU A 44 -26.52 -37.53 -24.05
CA LEU A 44 -27.14 -36.77 -22.97
C LEU A 44 -28.19 -37.62 -22.26
N ILE A 45 -28.10 -37.67 -20.93
CA ILE A 45 -29.13 -38.27 -20.09
C ILE A 45 -29.59 -37.21 -19.11
N ALA A 46 -30.90 -37.03 -18.98
CA ALA A 46 -31.47 -36.11 -18.02
C ALA A 46 -32.57 -36.79 -17.21
N VAL A 47 -32.68 -36.49 -15.91
CA VAL A 47 -33.77 -36.97 -15.06
C VAL A 47 -34.32 -35.86 -14.17
N CYS A 48 -35.65 -35.68 -14.15
CA CYS A 48 -36.34 -34.85 -13.17
C CYS A 48 -36.96 -35.74 -12.09
N GLY A 49 -36.55 -35.52 -10.84
CA GLY A 49 -36.94 -36.29 -9.66
C GLY A 49 -38.23 -35.83 -9.00
N ILE A 50 -38.71 -34.62 -9.29
CA ILE A 50 -39.89 -34.01 -8.67
C ILE A 50 -41.17 -34.72 -9.11
N THR A 51 -42.12 -34.88 -8.18
CA THR A 51 -43.42 -35.55 -8.37
C THR A 51 -44.58 -34.60 -8.15
N ASP A 52 -45.76 -34.97 -8.65
CA ASP A 52 -46.99 -34.18 -8.50
C ASP A 52 -48.08 -34.88 -7.65
N ASP A 53 -47.69 -35.73 -6.69
CA ASP A 53 -48.61 -36.37 -5.74
C ASP A 53 -49.30 -35.40 -4.78
N ILE A 54 -48.57 -34.39 -4.32
CA ILE A 54 -49.06 -33.38 -3.38
C ILE A 54 -48.96 -31.96 -3.95
N ASP A 55 -49.18 -31.83 -5.26
CA ASP A 55 -49.08 -30.57 -6.02
C ASP A 55 -47.67 -29.94 -6.03
N GLN A 56 -46.63 -30.69 -5.66
CA GLN A 56 -45.23 -30.26 -5.62
C GLN A 56 -44.69 -29.79 -6.97
N ALA A 57 -45.16 -30.38 -8.08
CA ALA A 57 -44.74 -29.96 -9.42
C ALA A 57 -45.31 -28.58 -9.81
N SER A 58 -46.15 -27.95 -8.98
CA SER A 58 -46.67 -26.60 -9.21
C SER A 58 -45.55 -25.59 -9.48
N PRO A 59 -45.66 -24.72 -10.51
CA PRO A 59 -44.70 -23.64 -10.75
C PRO A 59 -44.48 -22.66 -9.59
N MET A 60 -45.36 -22.69 -8.57
CA MET A 60 -45.26 -21.90 -7.34
C MET A 60 -44.53 -22.64 -6.20
N GLU A 61 -44.36 -23.96 -6.32
CA GLU A 61 -43.65 -24.84 -5.38
C GLU A 61 -42.34 -25.32 -6.03
N ASP A 62 -42.13 -26.63 -6.24
CA ASP A 62 -40.92 -27.22 -6.85
C ASP A 62 -41.00 -27.33 -8.39
N GLY A 63 -42.04 -26.79 -9.01
CA GLY A 63 -42.19 -26.78 -10.46
C GLY A 63 -41.10 -26.05 -11.23
N TRP A 64 -40.23 -25.29 -10.55
CA TRP A 64 -39.06 -24.66 -11.17
C TRP A 64 -38.02 -25.69 -11.66
N PHE A 65 -37.92 -26.88 -11.05
CA PHE A 65 -37.11 -27.98 -11.59
C PHE A 65 -37.64 -28.43 -12.96
N PHE A 66 -38.96 -28.43 -13.16
CA PHE A 66 -39.57 -28.69 -14.47
C PHE A 66 -39.31 -27.54 -15.46
N SER A 67 -39.34 -26.28 -15.00
CA SER A 67 -38.95 -25.14 -15.84
C SER A 67 -37.52 -25.29 -16.38
N ASP A 68 -36.57 -25.69 -15.53
CA ASP A 68 -35.19 -25.92 -15.97
C ASP A 68 -35.07 -27.16 -16.87
N PHE A 69 -35.72 -28.26 -16.49
CA PHE A 69 -35.71 -29.50 -17.28
C PHE A 69 -36.19 -29.27 -18.72
N TYR A 70 -37.32 -28.57 -18.90
CA TYR A 70 -37.86 -28.30 -20.24
C TYR A 70 -37.12 -27.19 -20.98
N LEU A 71 -36.48 -26.24 -20.27
CA LEU A 71 -35.57 -25.28 -20.89
C LEU A 71 -34.40 -26.00 -21.59
N PHE A 72 -33.70 -26.89 -20.88
CA PHE A 72 -32.57 -27.61 -21.45
C PHE A 72 -33.00 -28.60 -22.53
N HIS A 73 -34.16 -29.26 -22.38
CA HIS A 73 -34.75 -30.09 -23.43
C HIS A 73 -34.98 -29.30 -24.71
N TYR A 74 -35.56 -28.10 -24.58
CA TYR A 74 -35.79 -27.21 -25.71
C TYR A 74 -34.48 -26.71 -26.34
N LEU A 75 -33.53 -26.21 -25.54
CA LEU A 75 -32.25 -25.69 -26.03
C LEU A 75 -31.49 -26.75 -26.83
N PHE A 76 -31.46 -28.00 -26.36
CA PHE A 76 -30.76 -29.09 -27.03
C PHE A 76 -31.55 -29.80 -28.13
N SER A 77 -32.77 -29.35 -28.42
CA SER A 77 -33.62 -29.95 -29.45
C SER A 77 -33.27 -29.50 -30.89
N HIS A 78 -32.66 -28.32 -31.09
CA HIS A 78 -32.56 -27.67 -32.43
C HIS A 78 -31.16 -27.20 -32.87
N LEU A 79 -30.11 -27.42 -32.07
CA LEU A 79 -28.75 -26.90 -32.31
C LEU A 79 -27.89 -27.75 -33.28
N HIS A 80 -28.31 -27.91 -34.55
CA HIS A 80 -27.47 -28.42 -35.67
C HIS A 80 -27.32 -29.95 -35.85
N GLY A 81 -27.93 -30.50 -36.91
CA GLY A 81 -27.51 -31.82 -37.45
C GLY A 81 -27.78 -33.01 -36.51
N PRO A 82 -27.30 -34.23 -36.81
CA PRO A 82 -27.75 -35.45 -36.15
C PRO A 82 -27.55 -35.32 -34.65
N THR A 83 -28.68 -35.26 -33.94
CA THR A 83 -28.73 -34.97 -32.51
C THR A 83 -27.92 -36.02 -31.75
N PRO A 84 -27.11 -35.61 -30.77
CA PRO A 84 -26.52 -36.55 -29.82
C PRO A 84 -27.63 -37.42 -29.22
N SER A 85 -27.39 -38.71 -28.96
CA SER A 85 -28.42 -39.57 -28.36
C SER A 85 -28.85 -38.97 -27.02
N GLN A 86 -30.09 -38.46 -26.94
CA GLN A 86 -30.64 -37.84 -25.74
C GLN A 86 -31.73 -38.72 -25.16
N ILE A 87 -31.70 -38.92 -23.85
CA ILE A 87 -32.75 -39.59 -23.10
C ILE A 87 -33.11 -38.71 -21.90
N TRP A 88 -34.36 -38.28 -21.84
CA TRP A 88 -34.91 -37.44 -20.80
C TRP A 88 -35.93 -38.25 -20.01
N MET A 89 -35.91 -38.19 -18.68
CA MET A 89 -36.78 -38.98 -17.82
C MET A 89 -37.51 -38.12 -16.81
N THR A 90 -38.78 -38.42 -16.59
CA THR A 90 -39.61 -37.80 -15.57
C THR A 90 -40.68 -38.79 -15.14
N SER A 91 -41.25 -38.60 -13.96
CA SER A 91 -42.42 -39.37 -13.53
C SER A 91 -43.76 -38.76 -13.94
N GLU A 92 -43.75 -37.49 -14.34
CA GLU A 92 -44.94 -36.72 -14.65
C GLU A 92 -45.10 -36.53 -16.16
N LYS A 93 -46.33 -36.73 -16.66
CA LYS A 93 -46.62 -36.52 -18.08
C LYS A 93 -46.72 -35.01 -18.38
N PRO A 94 -46.06 -34.50 -19.43
CA PRO A 94 -46.11 -33.08 -19.76
C PRO A 94 -47.55 -32.61 -20.05
N GLU A 95 -48.40 -33.45 -20.63
CA GLU A 95 -49.81 -33.12 -20.89
C GLU A 95 -50.60 -32.93 -19.59
N ASP A 96 -50.30 -33.73 -18.56
CA ASP A 96 -50.95 -33.63 -17.25
C ASP A 96 -50.48 -32.38 -16.50
N LEU A 97 -49.18 -32.07 -16.56
CA LEU A 97 -48.60 -30.87 -15.97
C LEU A 97 -49.15 -29.58 -16.61
N VAL A 98 -49.20 -29.52 -17.95
CA VAL A 98 -49.78 -28.38 -18.70
C VAL A 98 -51.27 -28.26 -18.41
N ARG A 99 -52.03 -29.37 -18.41
CA ARG A 99 -53.47 -29.33 -18.10
C ARG A 99 -53.74 -28.79 -16.70
N LYS A 100 -52.90 -29.13 -15.73
CA LYS A 100 -53.08 -28.75 -14.32
C LYS A 100 -52.56 -27.33 -14.03
N TYR A 101 -51.40 -26.97 -14.56
CA TYR A 101 -50.68 -25.73 -14.22
C TYR A 101 -50.62 -24.69 -15.34
N ARG A 102 -51.20 -25.00 -16.51
CA ARG A 102 -51.22 -24.20 -17.75
C ARG A 102 -49.88 -24.05 -18.45
N GLU A 103 -48.89 -23.49 -17.77
CA GLU A 103 -47.58 -23.24 -18.36
C GLU A 103 -46.47 -23.25 -17.30
N TYR A 104 -45.26 -23.57 -17.73
CA TYR A 104 -44.04 -23.40 -16.95
C TYR A 104 -43.20 -22.34 -17.64
N ALA A 105 -42.67 -21.42 -16.84
CA ALA A 105 -41.85 -20.33 -17.32
C ALA A 105 -40.52 -20.27 -16.57
N HIS A 106 -39.45 -19.91 -17.29
CA HIS A 106 -38.09 -19.74 -16.78
C HIS A 106 -37.66 -18.28 -16.89
N GLY A 107 -36.87 -17.81 -15.93
CA GLY A 107 -36.44 -16.41 -15.79
C GLY A 107 -36.88 -15.79 -14.46
N ASP A 108 -36.53 -14.52 -14.28
CA ASP A 108 -36.83 -13.72 -13.08
C ASP A 108 -38.35 -13.65 -12.82
N PRO A 109 -38.84 -14.08 -11.63
CA PRO A 109 -40.24 -13.92 -11.23
C PRO A 109 -40.76 -12.48 -11.28
N GLU A 110 -39.88 -11.49 -11.10
CA GLU A 110 -40.21 -10.06 -11.10
C GLU A 110 -39.99 -9.40 -12.49
N GLY A 111 -39.48 -10.16 -13.47
CA GLY A 111 -39.15 -9.71 -14.82
C GLY A 111 -39.91 -10.43 -15.95
N GLU A 112 -39.46 -10.27 -17.20
CA GLU A 112 -39.98 -11.06 -18.32
C GLU A 112 -39.53 -12.53 -18.19
N ARG A 113 -40.50 -13.45 -18.11
CA ARG A 113 -40.25 -14.89 -18.07
C ARG A 113 -40.55 -15.50 -19.43
N ARG A 114 -39.72 -16.45 -19.86
CA ARG A 114 -39.94 -17.22 -21.07
C ARG A 114 -40.69 -18.51 -20.74
N VAL A 115 -41.79 -18.75 -21.44
CA VAL A 115 -42.50 -20.03 -21.36
C VAL A 115 -41.61 -21.13 -21.94
N VAL A 116 -41.41 -22.19 -21.16
CA VAL A 116 -40.56 -23.35 -21.47
C VAL A 116 -41.34 -24.66 -21.56
N LEU A 117 -42.59 -24.66 -21.10
CA LEU A 117 -43.57 -25.72 -21.36
C LEU A 117 -44.99 -25.12 -21.38
N ASP A 118 -45.70 -25.30 -22.48
CA ASP A 118 -47.13 -25.01 -22.63
C ASP A 118 -47.81 -26.02 -23.58
N GLU A 119 -49.11 -25.84 -23.83
CA GLU A 119 -49.88 -26.72 -24.72
C GLU A 119 -49.33 -26.76 -26.16
N ASN A 120 -48.72 -25.67 -26.64
CA ASN A 120 -48.19 -25.56 -28.00
C ASN A 120 -46.88 -26.34 -28.18
N MET A 121 -46.14 -26.58 -27.10
CA MET A 121 -44.86 -27.29 -27.12
C MET A 121 -45.01 -28.83 -27.03
N LEU A 122 -46.17 -29.33 -26.59
CA LEU A 122 -46.43 -30.78 -26.43
C LEU A 122 -46.19 -31.62 -27.70
N PRO A 123 -46.66 -31.21 -28.91
CA PRO A 123 -46.43 -32.00 -30.12
C PRO A 123 -44.94 -32.14 -30.49
N GLY A 124 -44.12 -31.11 -30.20
CA GLY A 124 -42.68 -31.12 -30.45
C GLY A 124 -41.94 -32.07 -29.50
N ILE A 125 -42.37 -32.14 -28.23
CA ILE A 125 -41.83 -33.06 -27.24
C ILE A 125 -42.17 -34.51 -27.63
N GLU A 126 -43.41 -34.79 -28.02
CA GLU A 126 -43.82 -36.13 -28.48
C GLU A 126 -43.06 -36.56 -29.75
N GLN A 127 -42.88 -35.63 -30.71
CA GLN A 127 -42.14 -35.89 -31.94
C GLN A 127 -40.66 -36.17 -31.70
N SER A 128 -40.06 -35.57 -30.67
CA SER A 128 -38.64 -35.76 -30.32
C SER A 128 -38.30 -37.20 -29.92
N ARG A 129 -39.30 -37.95 -29.39
CA ARG A 129 -39.15 -39.31 -28.83
C ARG A 129 -38.01 -39.47 -27.81
N SER A 130 -37.50 -38.37 -27.26
CA SER A 130 -36.40 -38.37 -26.30
C SER A 130 -36.86 -38.40 -24.85
N LEU A 131 -38.12 -38.01 -24.58
CA LEU A 131 -38.73 -38.02 -23.25
C LEU A 131 -39.36 -39.38 -22.93
N CYS A 132 -38.99 -39.96 -21.79
CA CYS A 132 -39.50 -41.20 -21.23
C CYS A 132 -40.22 -40.91 -19.92
N VAL A 133 -41.54 -41.12 -19.87
CA VAL A 133 -42.31 -41.04 -18.63
C VAL A 133 -42.26 -42.41 -17.93
N VAL A 134 -41.72 -42.44 -16.72
CA VAL A 134 -41.48 -43.67 -15.94
C VAL A 134 -42.35 -43.63 -14.67
N SER A 135 -42.78 -44.77 -14.15
CA SER A 135 -43.49 -44.77 -12.87
C SER A 135 -42.58 -44.22 -11.75
N ARG A 136 -43.16 -43.51 -10.78
CA ARG A 136 -42.40 -42.89 -9.67
C ARG A 136 -41.50 -43.91 -8.94
N ASN A 137 -42.04 -45.10 -8.67
CA ASN A 137 -41.33 -46.17 -7.98
C ASN A 137 -40.17 -46.79 -8.80
N ASP A 138 -40.25 -46.70 -10.14
CA ASP A 138 -39.25 -47.32 -11.03
C ASP A 138 -38.23 -46.30 -11.57
N LEU A 139 -38.41 -45.01 -11.29
CA LEU A 139 -37.63 -43.91 -11.90
C LEU A 139 -36.12 -44.03 -11.61
N LEU A 140 -35.75 -44.30 -10.35
CA LEU A 140 -34.36 -44.48 -9.94
C LEU A 140 -33.70 -45.68 -10.65
N GLU A 141 -34.33 -46.85 -10.59
CA GLU A 141 -33.79 -48.07 -11.20
C GLU A 141 -33.67 -47.93 -12.72
N ARG A 142 -34.67 -47.30 -13.35
CA ARG A 142 -34.67 -47.04 -14.79
C ARG A 142 -33.56 -46.05 -15.17
N PHE A 143 -33.38 -44.98 -14.41
CA PHE A 143 -32.30 -44.01 -14.62
C PHE A 143 -30.92 -44.68 -14.52
N LEU A 144 -30.65 -45.44 -13.46
CA LEU A 144 -29.38 -46.14 -13.27
C LEU A 144 -29.13 -47.20 -14.36
N SER A 145 -30.17 -47.92 -14.79
CA SER A 145 -30.06 -48.88 -15.90
C SER A 145 -29.68 -48.18 -17.21
N THR A 146 -30.31 -47.05 -17.53
CA THR A 146 -30.00 -46.29 -18.74
C THR A 146 -28.62 -45.64 -18.65
N LEU A 147 -28.22 -45.14 -17.47
CA LEU A 147 -26.86 -44.62 -17.24
C LEU A 147 -25.79 -45.70 -17.51
N ARG A 148 -26.03 -46.94 -17.09
CA ARG A 148 -25.14 -48.07 -17.37
C ARG A 148 -25.06 -48.41 -18.85
N GLU A 149 -26.20 -48.48 -19.53
CA GLU A 149 -26.28 -48.77 -20.96
C GLU A 149 -25.59 -47.67 -21.79
N GLN A 150 -25.93 -46.41 -21.55
CA GLN A 150 -25.40 -45.29 -22.30
C GLN A 150 -23.92 -45.02 -22.01
N SER A 151 -23.43 -45.28 -20.79
CA SER A 151 -21.99 -45.18 -20.50
C SER A 151 -21.16 -46.26 -21.21
N LEU A 152 -21.74 -47.44 -21.46
CA LEU A 152 -21.13 -48.49 -22.28
C LEU A 152 -21.09 -48.10 -23.76
N LEU A 153 -22.20 -47.58 -24.29
CA LEU A 153 -22.25 -47.09 -25.67
C LEU A 153 -21.31 -45.90 -25.89
N ALA A 154 -21.28 -44.94 -24.96
CA ALA A 154 -20.37 -43.80 -25.00
C ALA A 154 -18.90 -44.25 -25.05
N LYS A 155 -18.53 -45.28 -24.27
CA LYS A 155 -17.20 -45.87 -24.31
C LYS A 155 -16.89 -46.53 -25.65
N ASN A 156 -17.79 -47.37 -26.14
CA ASN A 156 -17.59 -48.13 -27.37
C ASN A 156 -17.51 -47.23 -28.61
N GLU A 157 -18.25 -46.12 -28.62
CA GLU A 157 -18.29 -45.17 -29.72
C GLU A 157 -17.37 -43.95 -29.53
N ASN A 158 -16.58 -43.94 -28.44
CA ASN A 158 -15.70 -42.84 -28.04
C ASN A 158 -16.42 -41.47 -28.05
N GLN A 159 -17.51 -41.39 -27.30
CA GLN A 159 -18.36 -40.21 -27.11
C GLN A 159 -18.31 -39.74 -25.65
N HIS A 160 -18.60 -38.46 -25.43
CA HIS A 160 -18.72 -37.88 -24.10
C HIS A 160 -20.13 -38.11 -23.55
N LEU A 161 -20.24 -38.46 -22.27
CA LEU A 161 -21.55 -38.60 -21.63
C LEU A 161 -21.81 -37.42 -20.70
N VAL A 162 -22.88 -36.67 -20.96
CA VAL A 162 -23.37 -35.59 -20.10
C VAL A 162 -24.61 -36.08 -19.38
N VAL A 163 -24.61 -35.98 -18.05
CA VAL A 163 -25.72 -36.39 -17.20
C VAL A 163 -26.27 -35.15 -16.49
N LEU A 164 -27.56 -34.85 -16.66
CA LEU A 164 -28.27 -33.77 -15.99
C LEU A 164 -29.22 -34.38 -14.94
N ILE A 165 -29.15 -33.91 -13.69
CA ILE A 165 -30.04 -34.37 -12.61
C ILE A 165 -30.75 -33.15 -12.02
N PHE A 166 -32.08 -33.17 -12.05
CA PHE A 166 -32.95 -32.13 -11.53
C PHE A 166 -33.72 -32.70 -10.35
N GLY A 167 -33.44 -32.22 -9.14
CA GLY A 167 -34.14 -32.67 -7.94
C GLY A 167 -33.48 -32.19 -6.66
N HIS A 168 -34.18 -32.37 -5.53
CA HIS A 168 -33.69 -31.95 -4.22
C HIS A 168 -32.52 -32.79 -3.75
N GLY A 169 -31.46 -32.10 -3.35
CA GLY A 169 -30.33 -32.71 -2.66
C GLY A 169 -30.47 -32.59 -1.15
N ASP A 170 -30.09 -33.63 -0.42
CA ASP A 170 -30.12 -33.65 1.05
C ASP A 170 -28.73 -33.38 1.65
N GLU A 171 -28.64 -32.42 2.57
CA GLU A 171 -27.38 -31.97 3.18
C GLU A 171 -26.74 -33.00 4.13
N ARG A 172 -27.52 -33.96 4.65
CA ARG A 172 -27.04 -34.94 5.63
C ARG A 172 -26.50 -36.20 4.97
N THR A 173 -27.16 -36.66 3.91
CA THR A 173 -26.85 -37.89 3.19
C THR A 173 -26.09 -37.62 1.89
N PHE A 174 -26.04 -36.36 1.44
CA PHE A 174 -25.47 -35.94 0.16
C PHE A 174 -26.03 -36.75 -1.02
N GLY A 175 -27.31 -37.14 -0.94
CA GLY A 175 -28.06 -37.84 -1.98
C GLY A 175 -29.09 -36.93 -2.65
N VAL A 176 -29.66 -37.38 -3.77
CA VAL A 176 -30.72 -36.67 -4.50
C VAL A 176 -32.00 -37.52 -4.50
N ALA A 177 -33.15 -36.87 -4.32
CA ALA A 177 -34.45 -37.53 -4.35
C ALA A 177 -34.95 -37.70 -5.79
N LEU A 178 -35.20 -38.94 -6.22
CA LEU A 178 -35.79 -39.26 -7.52
C LEU A 178 -37.10 -40.06 -7.33
N GLY A 179 -38.23 -39.47 -7.75
CA GLY A 179 -39.53 -40.15 -7.75
C GLY A 179 -40.25 -40.14 -6.39
N GLY A 180 -39.85 -39.24 -5.49
CA GLY A 180 -40.45 -39.02 -4.17
C GLY A 180 -39.60 -38.04 -3.34
N ASP A 181 -39.95 -37.84 -2.06
CA ASP A 181 -39.33 -36.83 -1.18
C ASP A 181 -37.99 -37.27 -0.54
N GLU A 182 -37.74 -38.58 -0.42
CA GLU A 182 -36.54 -39.08 0.27
C GLU A 182 -35.33 -39.22 -0.69
N PRO A 183 -34.12 -38.77 -0.29
CA PRO A 183 -32.91 -38.88 -1.10
C PRO A 183 -32.50 -40.34 -1.29
N ASN A 184 -32.72 -40.86 -2.49
CA ASN A 184 -32.52 -42.27 -2.84
C ASN A 184 -31.40 -42.53 -3.85
N LEU A 185 -30.90 -41.50 -4.55
CA LEU A 185 -29.74 -41.58 -5.44
C LEU A 185 -28.47 -41.08 -4.76
N LYS A 186 -27.43 -41.93 -4.69
CA LYS A 186 -26.09 -41.55 -4.19
C LYS A 186 -25.02 -41.65 -5.28
N ILE A 187 -23.89 -40.97 -5.08
CA ILE A 187 -22.77 -41.02 -6.04
C ILE A 187 -22.22 -42.43 -6.23
N GLU A 188 -22.30 -43.28 -5.19
CA GLU A 188 -21.87 -44.67 -5.29
C GLU A 188 -22.72 -45.47 -6.29
N ASP A 189 -24.01 -45.16 -6.40
CA ASP A 189 -24.92 -45.80 -7.35
C ASP A 189 -24.61 -45.34 -8.78
N VAL A 190 -24.33 -44.04 -8.96
CA VAL A 190 -23.84 -43.47 -10.24
C VAL A 190 -22.54 -44.13 -10.66
N LYS A 191 -21.53 -44.19 -9.78
CA LYS A 191 -20.24 -44.85 -10.05
C LYS A 191 -20.37 -46.33 -10.37
N ARG A 192 -21.29 -47.04 -9.69
CA ARG A 192 -21.58 -48.46 -9.95
C ARG A 192 -22.31 -48.69 -11.27
N ALA A 193 -23.03 -47.68 -11.77
CA ALA A 193 -23.68 -47.73 -13.07
C ALA A 193 -22.69 -47.43 -14.21
N LEU A 194 -21.75 -46.49 -14.02
CA LEU A 194 -20.82 -46.03 -15.05
C LEU A 194 -19.75 -47.07 -15.42
N GLN A 195 -19.47 -47.21 -16.73
CA GLN A 195 -18.34 -48.00 -17.21
C GLN A 195 -16.99 -47.33 -16.89
N PRO A 196 -16.00 -48.08 -16.37
CA PRO A 196 -14.68 -47.53 -16.08
C PRO A 196 -14.00 -46.96 -17.33
N GLY A 197 -13.48 -45.74 -17.25
CA GLY A 197 -12.78 -45.06 -18.34
C GLY A 197 -13.66 -44.27 -19.31
N THR A 198 -14.98 -44.22 -19.12
CA THR A 198 -15.87 -43.33 -19.89
C THR A 198 -15.75 -41.89 -19.37
N PRO A 199 -15.57 -40.87 -20.23
CA PRO A 199 -15.57 -39.47 -19.82
C PRO A 199 -17.01 -39.01 -19.55
N VAL A 200 -17.34 -38.82 -18.27
CA VAL A 200 -18.69 -38.46 -17.81
C VAL A 200 -18.66 -37.14 -17.05
N ILE A 201 -19.46 -36.18 -17.53
CA ILE A 201 -19.68 -34.90 -16.86
C ILE A 201 -21.07 -34.93 -16.23
N LEU A 202 -21.14 -34.67 -14.93
CA LEU A 202 -22.39 -34.59 -14.19
C LEU A 202 -22.75 -33.12 -13.96
N PHE A 203 -23.98 -32.76 -14.29
CA PHE A 203 -24.62 -31.50 -13.98
C PHE A 203 -25.80 -31.76 -13.06
N MET A 204 -25.94 -30.93 -12.05
CA MET A 204 -27.03 -31.04 -11.11
C MET A 204 -27.53 -29.66 -10.71
N THR A 205 -28.85 -29.53 -10.55
CA THR A 205 -29.47 -28.33 -9.96
C THR A 205 -28.89 -28.05 -8.59
N SER A 206 -28.38 -26.84 -8.35
CA SER A 206 -28.04 -26.39 -7.00
C SER A 206 -29.28 -25.80 -6.34
N CYS A 207 -29.79 -26.45 -5.30
CA CYS A 207 -30.95 -25.95 -4.54
C CYS A 207 -30.70 -24.59 -3.86
N TYR A 208 -29.47 -24.06 -3.86
CA TYR A 208 -29.08 -22.88 -3.07
C TYR A 208 -28.19 -21.84 -3.78
N SER A 209 -27.95 -21.93 -5.10
CA SER A 209 -26.91 -21.09 -5.73
C SER A 209 -27.23 -20.42 -7.06
N GLY A 210 -28.48 -20.42 -7.55
CA GLY A 210 -28.78 -19.74 -8.83
C GLY A 210 -28.04 -20.29 -10.05
N GLY A 211 -27.56 -21.54 -9.98
CA GLY A 211 -26.72 -22.17 -11.01
C GLY A 211 -26.60 -23.69 -10.84
N TRP A 212 -25.78 -24.32 -11.68
CA TRP A 212 -25.62 -25.77 -11.80
C TRP A 212 -24.30 -26.22 -11.19
N ILE A 213 -24.29 -27.28 -10.39
CA ILE A 213 -23.06 -27.92 -9.93
C ILE A 213 -22.55 -28.85 -11.04
N VAL A 214 -21.30 -28.66 -11.45
CA VAL A 214 -20.62 -29.45 -12.47
C VAL A 214 -19.53 -30.31 -11.83
N GLN A 215 -19.53 -31.60 -12.16
CA GLN A 215 -18.45 -32.52 -11.86
C GLN A 215 -17.86 -33.04 -13.19
N PRO A 216 -16.65 -32.59 -13.59
CA PRO A 216 -16.03 -32.93 -14.88
C PRO A 216 -15.65 -34.42 -15.04
N ASN A 217 -15.57 -35.17 -13.94
CA ASN A 217 -15.31 -36.61 -13.94
C ASN A 217 -16.01 -37.30 -12.77
N ALA A 218 -17.22 -37.81 -12.99
CA ALA A 218 -18.05 -38.42 -11.94
C ALA A 218 -17.36 -39.61 -11.21
N MET A 219 -16.33 -40.24 -11.78
CA MET A 219 -15.65 -41.39 -11.18
C MET A 219 -14.73 -41.02 -10.01
N THR A 220 -14.27 -39.77 -9.93
CA THR A 220 -13.28 -39.33 -8.93
C THR A 220 -13.87 -38.72 -7.66
N TYR A 221 -15.18 -38.40 -7.59
CA TYR A 221 -15.77 -37.65 -6.46
C TYR A 221 -16.35 -38.51 -5.35
N LYS A 222 -16.31 -38.01 -4.12
CA LYS A 222 -16.80 -38.73 -2.93
C LYS A 222 -18.31 -38.58 -2.68
N TYR A 223 -18.95 -37.54 -3.21
CA TYR A 223 -20.38 -37.24 -2.99
C TYR A 223 -21.05 -36.70 -4.27
N ILE A 224 -22.39 -36.85 -4.38
CA ILE A 224 -23.14 -36.40 -5.57
C ILE A 224 -23.50 -34.91 -5.45
N ASN A 225 -23.67 -34.42 -4.22
CA ASN A 225 -24.08 -33.06 -3.89
C ASN A 225 -23.22 -32.46 -2.76
N ALA A 226 -21.94 -32.15 -3.04
CA ALA A 226 -21.06 -31.51 -2.06
C ALA A 226 -20.51 -30.16 -2.59
N PRO A 227 -20.67 -29.05 -1.85
CA PRO A 227 -19.98 -27.80 -2.15
C PRO A 227 -18.51 -27.86 -1.69
N GLU A 228 -17.66 -27.07 -2.34
CA GLU A 228 -16.18 -26.95 -2.26
C GLU A 228 -15.56 -26.83 -0.84
N SER A 229 -16.38 -26.72 0.21
CA SER A 229 -15.96 -26.38 1.58
C SER A 229 -15.57 -27.54 2.49
N LEU A 230 -15.63 -28.80 2.03
CA LEU A 230 -15.47 -29.99 2.91
C LEU A 230 -14.19 -30.84 2.71
N GLU A 231 -13.27 -30.50 1.81
CA GLU A 231 -12.03 -31.29 1.60
C GLU A 231 -10.70 -30.50 1.67
N GLN A 232 -10.69 -29.26 2.16
CA GLN A 232 -9.46 -28.45 2.31
C GLN A 232 -8.77 -28.57 3.69
N ASP A 233 -8.74 -29.78 4.26
CA ASP A 233 -7.95 -30.08 5.46
C ASP A 233 -7.14 -31.36 5.23
N GLN A 234 -6.09 -31.23 4.41
CA GLN A 234 -4.83 -32.03 4.44
C GLN A 234 -4.07 -31.86 3.12
N THR A 235 -3.27 -30.79 2.99
CA THR A 235 -1.93 -30.78 2.36
C THR A 235 -1.40 -29.35 2.32
N HIS A 236 -0.51 -29.03 3.26
CA HIS A 236 0.43 -27.91 3.12
C HIS A 236 1.72 -28.47 2.50
N ILE A 237 2.26 -27.83 1.46
CA ILE A 237 3.67 -27.38 1.30
C ILE A 237 3.90 -26.83 -0.12
N ALA A 238 4.54 -25.65 -0.19
CA ALA A 238 5.16 -24.96 -1.35
C ALA A 238 4.19 -24.43 -2.42
N ILE A 239 4.13 -23.14 -2.76
CA ILE A 239 5.21 -22.19 -3.13
C ILE A 239 4.80 -20.75 -2.71
N GLU A 240 5.76 -19.98 -2.19
CA GLU A 240 5.65 -18.54 -1.90
C GLU A 240 5.48 -17.71 -3.18
N GLY A 241 4.75 -16.60 -3.08
CA GLY A 241 4.26 -15.82 -4.21
C GLY A 241 5.28 -14.94 -4.93
N LEU A 242 4.80 -14.30 -6.00
CA LEU A 242 5.02 -12.89 -6.33
C LEU A 242 4.05 -12.50 -7.46
N GLN A 243 3.21 -11.50 -7.18
CA GLN A 243 2.98 -10.32 -8.02
C GLN A 243 2.83 -10.48 -9.55
N GLU A 244 1.58 -10.63 -10.01
CA GLU A 244 1.17 -10.29 -11.39
C GLU A 244 -0.30 -9.85 -11.40
N THR A 245 -0.60 -8.67 -10.87
CA THR A 245 -1.90 -7.99 -11.05
C THR A 245 -1.80 -6.83 -12.03
N ALA A 246 -0.87 -6.89 -12.98
CA ALA A 246 -0.69 -5.87 -14.02
C ALA A 246 -0.50 -6.43 -15.45
N GLU A 247 -0.64 -7.75 -15.68
CA GLU A 247 -0.48 -8.37 -17.01
C GLU A 247 -1.70 -9.17 -17.51
N ILE A 248 -2.90 -8.98 -16.95
CA ILE A 248 -4.12 -9.68 -17.42
C ILE A 248 -4.84 -8.91 -18.55
N ASP A 249 -4.26 -7.84 -19.09
CA ASP A 249 -4.87 -7.03 -20.16
C ASP A 249 -4.26 -7.23 -21.56
N GLN A 250 -3.39 -8.22 -21.76
CA GLN A 250 -2.82 -8.52 -23.08
C GLN A 250 -2.72 -10.01 -23.39
N ASP A 251 -3.84 -10.75 -23.36
CA ASP A 251 -3.93 -12.03 -24.06
C ASP A 251 -4.84 -11.91 -25.32
N PRO A 252 -4.28 -11.97 -26.54
CA PRO A 252 -5.04 -11.79 -27.78
C PRO A 252 -6.03 -12.93 -28.08
N THR A 253 -6.05 -14.03 -27.31
CA THR A 253 -6.99 -15.14 -27.53
C THR A 253 -8.32 -15.01 -26.77
N TYR A 254 -8.33 -14.52 -25.53
CA TYR A 254 -9.58 -14.34 -24.77
C TYR A 254 -10.46 -13.23 -25.35
N ILE A 255 -9.85 -12.11 -25.77
CA ILE A 255 -10.58 -11.00 -26.39
C ILE A 255 -11.11 -11.40 -27.78
N SER A 256 -10.37 -12.19 -28.57
CA SER A 256 -10.88 -12.65 -29.87
C SER A 256 -11.99 -13.70 -29.73
N PHE A 257 -11.96 -14.52 -28.67
CA PHE A 257 -13.03 -15.48 -28.35
C PHE A 257 -14.29 -14.78 -27.82
N ALA A 258 -14.14 -13.84 -26.89
CA ALA A 258 -15.25 -13.02 -26.39
C ALA A 258 -15.86 -12.14 -27.50
N ARG A 259 -15.02 -11.59 -28.39
CA ARG A 259 -15.48 -10.84 -29.57
C ARG A 259 -16.12 -11.74 -30.62
N SER A 260 -15.65 -12.98 -30.81
CA SER A 260 -16.29 -13.96 -31.70
C SER A 260 -17.64 -14.46 -31.18
N ILE A 261 -17.82 -14.57 -29.86
CA ILE A 261 -19.11 -14.91 -29.24
C ILE A 261 -20.08 -13.71 -29.36
N TYR A 262 -19.59 -12.51 -29.06
CA TYR A 262 -20.35 -11.27 -29.22
C TYR A 262 -20.78 -11.02 -30.67
N ASP A 263 -19.87 -11.23 -31.65
CA ASP A 263 -20.15 -11.02 -33.07
C ASP A 263 -21.01 -12.12 -33.70
N SER A 264 -21.01 -13.35 -33.15
CA SER A 264 -21.93 -14.43 -33.58
C SER A 264 -23.34 -14.22 -33.02
N TYR A 265 -23.46 -13.75 -31.78
CA TYR A 265 -24.75 -13.47 -31.14
C TYR A 265 -25.44 -12.26 -31.77
N LYS A 266 -24.70 -11.17 -32.05
CA LYS A 266 -25.18 -9.98 -32.77
C LYS A 266 -25.63 -10.28 -34.20
N ARG A 267 -25.18 -11.40 -34.79
CA ARG A 267 -25.59 -11.89 -36.11
C ARG A 267 -26.84 -12.77 -36.08
N LEU A 268 -27.19 -13.38 -34.93
CA LEU A 268 -28.31 -14.31 -34.76
C LEU A 268 -29.58 -13.65 -34.19
N ASP A 269 -29.46 -12.60 -33.38
CA ASP A 269 -30.59 -11.82 -32.83
C ASP A 269 -30.31 -10.30 -32.92
N HIS A 270 -31.20 -9.55 -33.58
CA HIS A 270 -31.05 -8.11 -33.81
C HIS A 270 -31.25 -7.26 -32.54
N PHE A 271 -31.78 -7.84 -31.46
CA PHE A 271 -32.02 -7.17 -30.17
C PHE A 271 -31.18 -7.71 -29.01
N ALA A 272 -30.09 -8.41 -29.34
CA ALA A 272 -29.10 -8.98 -28.42
C ALA A 272 -28.69 -8.08 -27.24
N ASP A 273 -28.53 -6.76 -27.45
CA ASP A 273 -28.10 -5.83 -26.40
C ASP A 273 -29.20 -5.56 -25.33
N LYS A 274 -30.45 -6.01 -25.54
CA LYS A 274 -31.59 -5.76 -24.64
C LYS A 274 -32.05 -6.99 -23.83
N HIS A 275 -31.83 -8.22 -24.30
CA HIS A 275 -32.47 -9.44 -23.75
C HIS A 275 -31.70 -10.17 -22.63
N LYS A 276 -30.95 -9.47 -21.76
CA LYS A 276 -30.11 -10.06 -20.69
C LYS A 276 -30.73 -11.30 -20.00
N ILE A 277 -30.26 -12.51 -20.36
CA ILE A 277 -30.79 -13.78 -19.86
C ILE A 277 -30.31 -14.01 -18.41
N HIS A 278 -31.25 -14.30 -17.50
CA HIS A 278 -31.00 -14.63 -16.10
C HIS A 278 -31.72 -15.94 -15.71
N PHE A 279 -31.11 -16.74 -14.83
CA PHE A 279 -31.58 -18.08 -14.42
C PHE A 279 -32.33 -18.02 -13.08
N SER A 280 -33.41 -18.79 -12.96
CA SER A 280 -34.26 -18.85 -11.77
C SER A 280 -33.65 -19.76 -10.70
N ALA A 281 -33.37 -19.25 -9.51
CA ALA A 281 -33.39 -20.05 -8.28
C ALA A 281 -34.41 -19.46 -7.32
N GLN A 282 -35.13 -20.35 -6.64
CA GLN A 282 -35.87 -20.01 -5.43
C GLN A 282 -34.83 -19.60 -4.36
N ASP A 283 -35.01 -18.41 -3.78
CA ASP A 283 -34.08 -17.76 -2.87
C ASP A 283 -32.69 -17.48 -3.45
N ASP A 284 -32.61 -16.41 -4.24
CA ASP A 284 -31.37 -15.77 -4.69
C ASP A 284 -30.61 -15.12 -3.51
N GLN A 285 -30.04 -15.94 -2.63
CA GLN A 285 -29.04 -15.50 -1.65
C GLN A 285 -27.68 -15.28 -2.32
N TRP A 286 -27.66 -14.43 -3.34
CA TRP A 286 -26.49 -14.11 -4.15
C TRP A 286 -25.39 -13.36 -3.39
N ALA A 287 -25.59 -13.07 -2.10
CA ALA A 287 -24.66 -12.31 -1.27
C ALA A 287 -23.88 -13.14 -0.23
N LEU A 288 -24.04 -14.47 -0.16
CA LEU A 288 -23.41 -15.28 0.89
C LEU A 288 -21.96 -15.77 0.62
N HIS A 289 -21.41 -15.59 -0.59
CA HIS A 289 -20.04 -16.04 -0.89
C HIS A 289 -18.94 -14.97 -0.87
N PHE A 290 -19.22 -13.74 -0.46
CA PHE A 290 -18.17 -12.76 -0.14
C PHE A 290 -18.21 -12.33 1.33
N LYS A 291 -17.67 -13.20 2.20
CA LYS A 291 -17.16 -12.78 3.51
C LYS A 291 -15.66 -13.02 3.58
N ARG A 292 -14.93 -11.98 4.00
CA ARG A 292 -13.58 -12.10 4.55
C ARG A 292 -13.67 -12.87 5.86
N ARG A 293 -13.02 -14.04 5.94
CA ARG A 293 -12.87 -14.81 7.18
C ARG A 293 -12.09 -13.96 8.20
N SER A 294 -12.77 -13.41 9.20
CA SER A 294 -12.13 -12.95 10.43
C SER A 294 -12.00 -14.16 11.35
N GLY A 295 -10.77 -14.64 11.50
CA GLY A 295 -10.44 -15.63 12.52
C GLY A 295 -10.65 -15.00 13.90
N ASN A 296 -11.67 -15.46 14.61
CA ASN A 296 -11.63 -15.49 16.06
C ASN A 296 -12.29 -16.78 16.53
N TYR A 297 -11.49 -17.84 16.56
CA TYR A 297 -11.80 -19.07 17.28
C TYR A 297 -11.71 -18.76 18.78
N GLY A 298 -12.85 -18.36 19.35
CA GLY A 298 -13.07 -18.44 20.78
C GLY A 298 -13.35 -19.89 21.15
N SER A 299 -12.31 -20.60 21.57
CA SER A 299 -12.39 -21.85 22.34
C SER A 299 -13.57 -21.83 23.32
N LYS A 300 -14.41 -22.88 23.26
CA LYS A 300 -15.02 -23.47 24.45
C LYS A 300 -15.33 -24.94 24.18
N GLY A 301 -14.61 -25.79 24.90
CA GLY A 301 -14.72 -27.23 24.84
C GLY A 301 -16.08 -27.77 25.25
N SER A 302 -16.26 -29.04 24.89
CA SER A 302 -16.98 -30.08 25.65
C SER A 302 -17.54 -29.60 26.99
N ASP A 303 -18.87 -29.63 27.12
CA ASP A 303 -19.52 -30.36 28.21
C ASP A 303 -20.98 -30.62 27.83
N ARG A 304 -21.26 -31.88 27.48
CA ARG A 304 -22.58 -32.46 27.77
C ARG A 304 -22.62 -32.61 29.28
N HIS A 305 -23.57 -31.97 29.97
CA HIS A 305 -24.34 -32.50 31.11
C HIS A 305 -25.48 -31.51 31.44
N GLY A 306 -26.61 -32.05 31.90
CA GLY A 306 -27.92 -31.44 31.77
C GLY A 306 -28.31 -30.33 32.75
N THR A 307 -29.56 -29.89 32.57
CA THR A 307 -30.49 -29.19 33.48
C THR A 307 -30.46 -27.64 33.54
N GLY A 308 -31.61 -27.05 33.16
CA GLY A 308 -32.08 -25.74 33.65
C GLY A 308 -31.90 -24.54 32.70
N THR A 309 -32.83 -24.29 31.79
CA THR A 309 -32.94 -23.01 31.08
C THR A 309 -33.31 -21.88 32.06
N SER A 310 -32.33 -21.04 32.40
CA SER A 310 -32.53 -19.85 33.23
C SER A 310 -33.26 -18.75 32.44
N LEU A 311 -34.38 -18.27 32.99
CA LEU A 311 -35.19 -17.15 32.51
C LEU A 311 -34.35 -15.89 32.16
N LEU A 312 -33.19 -15.71 32.79
CA LEU A 312 -32.30 -14.56 32.61
C LEU A 312 -31.58 -14.54 31.25
N GLY A 313 -31.30 -15.71 30.65
CA GLY A 313 -30.66 -15.83 29.33
C GLY A 313 -31.61 -15.42 28.20
N MET A 314 -32.86 -15.85 28.32
CA MET A 314 -33.98 -15.50 27.42
C MET A 314 -34.23 -13.99 27.40
N VAL A 315 -34.22 -13.34 28.57
CA VAL A 315 -34.42 -11.88 28.72
C VAL A 315 -33.31 -11.08 28.04
N ARG A 316 -32.04 -11.56 28.10
CA ARG A 316 -30.91 -10.91 27.41
C ARG A 316 -30.98 -11.04 25.89
N LYS A 317 -31.37 -12.21 25.37
CA LYS A 317 -31.52 -12.44 23.92
C LYS A 317 -32.62 -11.56 23.34
N ARG A 318 -33.81 -11.59 23.92
CA ARG A 318 -34.95 -10.77 23.47
C ARG A 318 -34.67 -9.27 23.51
N SER A 319 -33.91 -8.80 24.50
CA SER A 319 -33.51 -7.39 24.60
C SER A 319 -32.55 -6.97 23.47
N LYS A 320 -31.64 -7.87 23.04
CA LYS A 320 -30.75 -7.63 21.89
C LYS A 320 -31.53 -7.55 20.58
N VAL A 321 -32.46 -8.47 20.34
CA VAL A 321 -33.27 -8.48 19.11
C VAL A 321 -34.17 -7.24 19.05
N LYS A 322 -34.78 -6.82 20.17
CA LYS A 322 -35.54 -5.57 20.24
C LYS A 322 -34.68 -4.33 19.98
N TYR A 323 -33.43 -4.32 20.42
CA TYR A 323 -32.51 -3.22 20.12
C TYR A 323 -32.18 -3.17 18.62
N ALA A 324 -31.82 -4.31 18.01
CA ALA A 324 -31.55 -4.42 16.58
C ALA A 324 -32.77 -4.03 15.74
N ALA A 325 -33.97 -4.46 16.13
CA ALA A 325 -35.22 -4.09 15.47
C ALA A 325 -35.50 -2.58 15.52
N ARG A 326 -35.22 -1.91 16.65
CA ARG A 326 -35.36 -0.45 16.74
C ARG A 326 -34.36 0.26 15.83
N TYR A 327 -33.11 -0.20 15.83
CA TYR A 327 -32.06 0.36 14.98
C TYR A 327 -32.41 0.21 13.48
N TYR A 328 -32.91 -0.97 13.08
CA TYR A 328 -33.36 -1.23 11.72
C TYR A 328 -34.42 -0.23 11.25
N PHE A 329 -35.50 -0.04 12.01
CA PHE A 329 -36.54 0.93 11.63
C PHE A 329 -36.12 2.40 11.72
N HIS A 330 -35.35 2.78 12.76
CA HIS A 330 -35.09 4.20 13.03
C HIS A 330 -33.83 4.74 12.37
N SER A 331 -32.83 3.87 12.15
CA SER A 331 -31.48 4.29 11.74
C SER A 331 -31.09 3.78 10.36
N ALA A 332 -31.54 2.59 9.96
CA ALA A 332 -31.18 1.98 8.68
C ALA A 332 -32.16 2.28 7.52
N ASN A 333 -33.37 2.77 7.85
CA ASN A 333 -34.38 3.23 6.89
C ASN A 333 -34.70 2.23 5.75
N PRO A 334 -35.28 1.06 6.06
CA PRO A 334 -35.39 -0.10 5.16
C PRO A 334 -36.44 0.01 4.03
N GLY A 335 -37.03 1.18 3.80
CA GLY A 335 -38.12 1.39 2.83
C GLY A 335 -39.53 1.34 3.46
N GLN A 336 -40.58 1.45 2.63
CA GLN A 336 -41.97 1.51 3.13
C GLN A 336 -42.46 0.15 3.66
N ASP A 337 -43.38 0.17 4.62
CA ASP A 337 -43.92 -1.04 5.28
C ASP A 337 -44.76 -1.93 4.35
N ASN A 338 -45.29 -1.36 3.27
CA ASN A 338 -46.15 -2.01 2.28
C ASN A 338 -45.40 -2.56 1.06
N GLU A 339 -44.07 -2.45 1.03
CA GLU A 339 -43.24 -3.13 0.02
C GLU A 339 -43.19 -4.63 0.32
N ALA A 340 -43.40 -5.47 -0.70
CA ALA A 340 -43.52 -6.93 -0.57
C ALA A 340 -42.49 -7.59 0.37
N PRO A 341 -41.17 -7.30 0.28
CA PRO A 341 -40.16 -7.91 1.17
C PRO A 341 -40.20 -7.39 2.62
N ASN A 342 -40.83 -6.24 2.87
CA ASN A 342 -40.92 -5.60 4.18
C ASN A 342 -42.16 -6.02 4.95
N ILE A 343 -43.26 -6.40 4.28
CA ILE A 343 -44.55 -6.71 4.94
C ILE A 343 -44.41 -7.78 6.04
N ALA A 344 -43.74 -8.89 5.73
CA ALA A 344 -43.59 -10.01 6.66
C ALA A 344 -42.64 -9.67 7.83
N LEU A 345 -41.46 -9.13 7.51
CA LEU A 345 -40.44 -8.79 8.50
C LEU A 345 -40.88 -7.60 9.37
N HIS A 346 -41.34 -6.51 8.77
CA HIS A 346 -41.80 -5.32 9.50
C HIS A 346 -42.99 -5.67 10.40
N GLY A 347 -43.92 -6.50 9.91
CA GLY A 347 -45.01 -7.05 10.72
C GLY A 347 -44.51 -7.81 11.95
N LYS A 348 -43.56 -8.75 11.78
CA LYS A 348 -42.95 -9.51 12.90
C LYS A 348 -42.22 -8.59 13.89
N LEU A 349 -41.42 -7.64 13.41
CA LEU A 349 -40.66 -6.71 14.24
C LEU A 349 -41.57 -5.74 15.01
N MET A 350 -42.63 -5.23 14.40
CA MET A 350 -43.61 -4.37 15.07
C MET A 350 -44.38 -5.13 16.15
N ARG A 351 -44.75 -6.40 15.92
CA ARG A 351 -45.37 -7.26 16.95
C ARG A 351 -44.39 -7.56 18.09
N LEU A 352 -43.12 -7.78 17.80
CA LEU A 352 -42.04 -7.96 18.78
C LEU A 352 -41.81 -6.70 19.65
N LEU A 353 -41.76 -5.52 19.02
CA LEU A 353 -41.53 -4.24 19.70
C LEU A 353 -42.73 -3.80 20.54
N ASN A 354 -43.95 -3.98 20.02
CA ASN A 354 -45.20 -3.66 20.72
C ASN A 354 -45.57 -4.68 21.81
N GLY A 355 -44.82 -5.79 21.92
CA GLY A 355 -45.02 -6.80 22.96
C GLY A 355 -46.33 -7.59 22.83
N LYS A 356 -46.96 -7.55 21.65
CA LYS A 356 -48.27 -8.18 21.39
C LYS A 356 -48.18 -9.70 21.21
N GLU A 357 -46.98 -10.24 20.97
CA GLU A 357 -46.74 -11.65 20.67
C GLU A 357 -45.48 -12.16 21.39
N LYS A 358 -45.51 -13.42 21.88
CA LYS A 358 -44.36 -14.06 22.52
C LYS A 358 -43.67 -14.99 21.52
N PHE A 359 -42.54 -14.52 21.01
CA PHE A 359 -41.66 -15.29 20.14
C PHE A 359 -40.81 -16.29 20.94
N SER A 360 -40.61 -17.47 20.36
CA SER A 360 -39.70 -18.51 20.87
C SER A 360 -38.22 -18.08 20.72
N ASP A 361 -37.30 -18.80 21.35
CA ASP A 361 -35.86 -18.47 21.25
C ASP A 361 -35.30 -18.73 19.84
N GLU A 362 -35.84 -19.72 19.12
CA GLU A 362 -35.50 -20.02 17.73
C GLU A 362 -36.03 -18.93 16.79
N GLU A 363 -37.26 -18.46 17.00
CA GLU A 363 -37.84 -17.34 16.24
C GLU A 363 -37.09 -16.03 16.51
N LEU A 364 -36.59 -15.82 17.73
CA LEU A 364 -35.78 -14.64 18.04
C LEU A 364 -34.40 -14.69 17.38
N ASP A 365 -33.81 -15.87 17.21
CA ASP A 365 -32.55 -16.03 16.47
C ASP A 365 -32.76 -15.81 14.98
N ASP A 366 -33.83 -16.35 14.41
CA ASP A 366 -34.23 -16.12 13.02
C ASP A 366 -34.47 -14.64 12.72
N ILE A 367 -35.21 -13.95 13.59
CA ILE A 367 -35.43 -12.50 13.48
C ILE A 367 -34.10 -11.74 13.59
N PHE A 368 -33.17 -12.18 14.45
CA PHE A 368 -31.90 -11.50 14.65
C PHE A 368 -30.95 -11.66 13.45
N GLU A 369 -30.83 -12.87 12.90
CA GLU A 369 -30.01 -13.11 11.71
C GLU A 369 -30.61 -12.43 10.48
N THR A 370 -31.94 -12.43 10.34
CA THR A 370 -32.62 -11.68 9.28
C THR A 370 -32.38 -10.17 9.38
N LEU A 371 -32.45 -9.60 10.60
CA LEU A 371 -32.12 -8.19 10.85
C LEU A 371 -30.66 -7.86 10.52
N ARG A 372 -29.74 -8.76 10.90
CA ARG A 372 -28.30 -8.59 10.63
C ARG A 372 -28.01 -8.59 9.14
N TYR A 373 -28.58 -9.54 8.41
CA TYR A 373 -28.45 -9.62 6.96
C TYR A 373 -28.98 -8.36 6.27
N ARG A 374 -30.17 -7.89 6.63
CA ARG A 374 -30.76 -6.67 6.05
C ARG A 374 -29.94 -5.41 6.35
N LEU A 375 -29.36 -5.31 7.54
CA LEU A 375 -28.49 -4.19 7.92
C LEU A 375 -27.15 -4.20 7.16
N ASP A 376 -26.54 -5.37 6.96
CA ASP A 376 -25.31 -5.52 6.19
C ASP A 376 -25.55 -5.24 4.69
N ALA A 377 -26.68 -5.70 4.13
CA ALA A 377 -27.06 -5.43 2.74
C ALA A 377 -27.29 -3.93 2.47
N LEU A 378 -27.92 -3.22 3.40
CA LEU A 378 -28.10 -1.76 3.31
C LEU A 378 -26.76 -1.01 3.37
N ALA A 379 -25.79 -1.49 4.16
CA ALA A 379 -24.45 -0.91 4.22
C ALA A 379 -23.66 -1.11 2.91
N GLN A 380 -23.79 -2.29 2.29
CA GLN A 380 -23.17 -2.58 0.99
C GLN A 380 -23.82 -1.76 -0.14
N ALA A 381 -25.13 -1.56 -0.10
CA ALA A 381 -25.83 -0.71 -1.06
C ALA A 381 -25.37 0.77 -0.97
N ASP A 382 -25.11 1.29 0.23
CA ASP A 382 -24.54 2.64 0.44
C ASP A 382 -23.11 2.76 -0.13
N GLU A 383 -22.29 1.70 -0.01
CA GLU A 383 -20.93 1.63 -0.55
C GLU A 383 -20.95 1.61 -2.08
N VAL A 384 -21.82 0.78 -2.67
CA VAL A 384 -22.00 0.68 -4.11
C VAL A 384 -22.57 1.97 -4.72
N ALA A 385 -23.53 2.62 -4.07
CA ALA A 385 -24.05 3.92 -4.50
C ALA A 385 -22.99 5.04 -4.47
N THR A 386 -22.08 4.98 -3.49
CA THR A 386 -20.93 5.88 -3.38
C THR A 386 -19.92 5.64 -4.51
N ILE A 387 -19.67 4.38 -4.87
CA ILE A 387 -18.75 3.99 -5.95
C ILE A 387 -19.31 4.33 -7.33
N MET A 388 -20.62 4.15 -7.56
CA MET A 388 -21.25 4.41 -8.86
C MET A 388 -21.50 5.90 -9.16
N GLY A 389 -21.26 6.81 -8.21
CA GLY A 389 -21.42 8.25 -8.41
C GLY A 389 -22.87 8.71 -8.69
N VAL A 390 -23.86 7.83 -8.48
CA VAL A 390 -25.27 8.11 -8.74
C VAL A 390 -25.85 8.92 -7.58
N ALA A 391 -25.84 10.26 -7.70
CA ALA A 391 -26.63 11.13 -6.83
C ALA A 391 -28.10 11.08 -7.24
N ASN A 392 -28.81 10.03 -6.80
CA ASN A 392 -30.24 9.92 -7.05
C ASN A 392 -30.98 10.95 -6.17
N GLU A 393 -31.57 12.01 -6.76
CA GLU A 393 -32.23 13.09 -6.01
C GLU A 393 -33.42 12.60 -5.17
N ALA A 394 -34.05 11.48 -5.55
CA ALA A 394 -35.09 10.81 -4.78
C ALA A 394 -34.55 10.06 -3.53
N PHE A 395 -33.32 9.52 -3.58
CA PHE A 395 -32.65 8.94 -2.41
C PHE A 395 -32.07 10.03 -1.50
N ASN A 396 -31.63 11.17 -2.05
CA ASN A 396 -31.08 12.28 -1.27
C ASN A 396 -32.09 12.95 -0.30
N ALA A 397 -33.40 12.72 -0.48
CA ALA A 397 -34.42 13.22 0.45
C ALA A 397 -34.55 12.37 1.73
N TYR A 398 -34.08 11.12 1.73
CA TYR A 398 -34.32 10.17 2.82
C TYR A 398 -33.11 9.28 3.23
N SER A 399 -32.00 9.27 2.49
CA SER A 399 -30.83 8.38 2.71
C SER A 399 -29.83 8.84 3.77
N PHE A 400 -30.26 9.64 4.74
CA PHE A 400 -29.38 10.01 5.83
C PHE A 400 -29.95 9.43 7.12
N ASN A 401 -29.29 8.39 7.64
CA ASN A 401 -29.34 7.94 9.03
C ASN A 401 -29.62 9.17 9.92
N PRO A 402 -30.65 9.27 10.78
CA PRO A 402 -31.06 10.53 11.41
C PRO A 402 -29.93 11.24 12.16
N VAL A 403 -28.86 10.51 12.52
CA VAL A 403 -27.56 11.05 12.97
C VAL A 403 -26.77 11.69 11.83
N ILE A 404 -26.54 11.00 10.70
CA ILE A 404 -25.90 11.56 9.50
C ILE A 404 -26.79 12.64 8.83
N ARG A 405 -28.14 12.59 8.95
CA ARG A 405 -29.08 13.64 8.51
C ARG A 405 -29.02 14.80 9.47
N LYS A 406 -28.90 14.57 10.77
CA LYS A 406 -28.56 15.62 11.75
C LYS A 406 -27.16 16.18 11.52
N LEU A 407 -26.18 15.40 11.05
CA LEU A 407 -24.85 15.89 10.71
C LEU A 407 -24.90 16.70 9.40
N ARG A 408 -25.56 16.20 8.35
CA ARG A 408 -25.74 16.85 7.03
C ARG A 408 -26.65 18.07 7.11
N SER A 409 -27.67 18.03 7.96
CA SER A 409 -28.55 19.16 8.31
C SER A 409 -27.93 20.09 9.35
N ASN A 410 -26.82 19.69 9.98
CA ASN A 410 -25.98 20.55 10.79
C ASN A 410 -24.64 20.81 10.08
N PRO A 411 -24.64 21.61 9.00
CA PRO A 411 -23.42 21.97 8.27
C PRO A 411 -22.37 22.60 9.20
N GLN A 412 -22.78 23.15 10.36
CA GLN A 412 -21.86 23.62 11.38
C GLN A 412 -21.06 22.48 12.03
N PHE A 413 -21.66 21.33 12.32
CA PHE A 413 -20.91 20.18 12.85
C PHE A 413 -19.97 19.60 11.79
N LEU A 414 -20.47 19.30 10.59
CA LEU A 414 -19.70 18.67 9.50
C LEU A 414 -18.53 19.52 9.01
N PHE A 415 -18.72 20.83 8.85
CA PHE A 415 -17.70 21.70 8.25
C PHE A 415 -16.92 22.53 9.27
N VAL A 416 -17.35 22.59 10.54
CA VAL A 416 -16.68 23.44 11.57
C VAL A 416 -16.18 22.65 12.79
N ARG A 417 -16.71 21.46 13.12
CA ARG A 417 -16.26 20.70 14.30
C ARG A 417 -15.60 19.37 13.96
N LEU A 418 -16.22 18.57 13.08
CA LEU A 418 -15.73 17.25 12.69
C LEU A 418 -14.31 17.26 12.08
N PRO A 419 -13.94 18.20 11.19
CA PRO A 419 -12.61 18.18 10.58
C PRO A 419 -11.48 18.44 11.58
N TYR A 420 -11.73 19.23 12.63
CA TYR A 420 -10.76 19.42 13.71
C TYR A 420 -10.59 18.15 14.57
N LEU A 421 -11.68 17.41 14.81
CA LEU A 421 -11.60 16.13 15.52
C LEU A 421 -10.88 15.07 14.70
N LEU A 422 -11.19 14.98 13.39
CA LEU A 422 -10.53 14.06 12.47
C LEU A 422 -9.03 14.41 12.32
N SER A 423 -8.70 15.68 12.14
CA SER A 423 -7.31 16.16 12.07
C SER A 423 -6.54 15.80 13.34
N LEU A 424 -7.12 16.03 14.53
CA LEU A 424 -6.51 15.64 15.81
C LEU A 424 -6.35 14.12 15.93
N LEU A 425 -7.37 13.35 15.54
CA LEU A 425 -7.34 11.89 15.56
C LEU A 425 -6.24 11.36 14.64
N CYS A 426 -6.08 11.92 13.44
CA CYS A 426 -5.01 11.55 12.51
C CYS A 426 -3.62 11.79 13.12
N ILE A 427 -3.40 12.93 13.79
CA ILE A 427 -2.12 13.21 14.47
C ILE A 427 -1.87 12.20 15.59
N ILE A 428 -2.85 11.97 16.46
CA ILE A 428 -2.73 11.02 17.57
C ILE A 428 -2.50 9.60 17.04
N ALA A 429 -3.27 9.17 16.05
CA ALA A 429 -3.15 7.86 15.44
C ALA A 429 -1.77 7.68 14.78
N GLY A 430 -1.25 8.71 14.10
CA GLY A 430 0.09 8.69 13.52
C GLY A 430 1.18 8.50 14.59
N VAL A 431 1.11 9.25 15.70
CA VAL A 431 2.06 9.11 16.81
C VAL A 431 1.96 7.75 17.49
N VAL A 432 0.73 7.30 17.79
CA VAL A 432 0.49 5.98 18.40
C VAL A 432 1.03 4.88 17.48
N TRP A 433 0.84 4.99 16.17
CA TRP A 433 1.36 4.02 15.21
C TRP A 433 2.88 3.87 15.29
N LEU A 434 3.62 4.99 15.39
CA LEU A 434 5.08 4.95 15.59
C LEU A 434 5.45 4.21 16.89
N LEU A 435 4.71 4.47 17.97
CA LEU A 435 4.94 3.81 19.27
C LEU A 435 4.58 2.31 19.27
N LEU A 436 3.79 1.84 18.31
CA LEU A 436 3.48 0.41 18.15
C LEU A 436 4.56 -0.35 17.38
N LEU A 437 5.34 0.32 16.53
CA LEU A 437 6.37 -0.31 15.69
C LEU A 437 7.42 -1.19 16.43
N PRO A 438 7.88 -0.85 17.65
CA PRO A 438 8.88 -1.66 18.36
C PRO A 438 8.33 -3.00 18.91
N LEU A 439 7.01 -3.23 18.85
CA LEU A 439 6.38 -4.48 19.27
C LEU A 439 6.74 -5.63 18.31
N ASP A 440 6.86 -6.85 18.85
CA ASP A 440 7.26 -8.02 18.08
C ASP A 440 6.34 -8.35 16.89
N GLU A 441 5.05 -8.03 16.99
CA GLU A 441 4.04 -8.30 15.95
C GLU A 441 4.27 -7.49 14.66
N TYR A 442 4.92 -6.33 14.79
CA TYR A 442 5.20 -5.41 13.67
C TYR A 442 6.66 -5.46 13.22
N ALA A 443 7.51 -6.21 13.94
CA ALA A 443 8.92 -6.36 13.69
C ALA A 443 9.22 -7.66 12.92
N ARG A 444 9.97 -7.56 11.81
CA ARG A 444 10.48 -8.73 11.09
C ARG A 444 11.90 -9.03 11.51
N ARG A 445 12.28 -10.31 11.52
CA ARG A 445 13.70 -10.69 11.62
C ARG A 445 14.41 -10.35 10.30
N THR A 446 15.65 -9.90 10.40
CA THR A 446 16.48 -9.70 9.22
C THR A 446 16.82 -11.05 8.57
N TYR A 447 16.91 -11.06 7.25
CA TYR A 447 17.29 -12.19 6.43
C TYR A 447 18.02 -11.67 5.20
N ILE A 448 18.74 -12.54 4.49
CA ILE A 448 19.43 -12.17 3.25
C ILE A 448 18.60 -12.73 2.12
N SER A 449 18.02 -11.85 1.29
CA SER A 449 17.25 -12.26 0.10
C SER A 449 18.16 -12.71 -1.05
N GLU A 450 19.29 -12.03 -1.22
CA GLU A 450 20.21 -12.27 -2.32
C GLU A 450 21.05 -13.52 -2.08
N ASN A 451 20.70 -14.59 -2.79
CA ASN A 451 21.38 -15.88 -2.66
C ASN A 451 22.84 -15.79 -3.12
N ALA A 452 23.20 -14.87 -4.03
CA ALA A 452 24.57 -14.75 -4.54
C ALA A 452 25.57 -14.21 -3.50
N LEU A 453 25.11 -13.53 -2.45
CA LEU A 453 26.00 -12.96 -1.43
C LEU A 453 26.76 -14.03 -0.62
N LEU A 454 26.16 -15.21 -0.45
CA LEU A 454 26.78 -16.38 0.18
C LEU A 454 27.64 -16.02 1.42
N PRO A 455 27.07 -15.32 2.42
CA PRO A 455 27.81 -14.73 3.53
C PRO A 455 28.60 -15.81 4.28
N GLY A 456 29.91 -15.59 4.41
CA GLY A 456 30.79 -16.45 5.21
C GLY A 456 30.97 -17.88 4.71
N GLN A 457 30.60 -18.19 3.46
CA GLN A 457 30.79 -19.53 2.89
C GLN A 457 32.25 -19.87 2.59
N VAL A 458 33.12 -18.86 2.45
CA VAL A 458 34.54 -19.05 2.19
C VAL A 458 35.36 -18.65 3.41
N HIS A 459 36.31 -19.49 3.81
CA HIS A 459 37.24 -19.16 4.88
C HIS A 459 38.11 -17.96 4.49
N ALA A 460 38.15 -16.96 5.36
CA ALA A 460 39.11 -15.85 5.28
C ALA A 460 40.46 -16.32 5.84
N TYR A 461 41.54 -16.09 5.07
CA TYR A 461 42.89 -16.54 5.42
C TYR A 461 43.80 -15.40 5.88
N PHE A 462 43.30 -14.16 5.93
CA PHE A 462 44.04 -13.01 6.44
C PHE A 462 44.44 -13.20 7.91
N SER A 463 45.67 -13.63 8.18
CA SER A 463 46.18 -13.91 9.52
C SER A 463 47.72 -14.05 9.53
N GLY A 464 48.28 -14.28 10.71
CA GLY A 464 49.66 -14.73 10.89
C GLY A 464 50.70 -13.73 10.39
N SER A 465 51.37 -14.06 9.28
CA SER A 465 52.47 -13.24 8.75
C SER A 465 52.03 -11.84 8.29
N GLU A 466 50.77 -11.66 7.91
CA GLU A 466 50.21 -10.35 7.54
C GLU A 466 50.15 -9.39 8.74
N GLN A 467 50.10 -9.91 9.98
CA GLN A 467 50.16 -9.07 11.19
C GLN A 467 51.51 -8.34 11.31
N ASN A 468 52.60 -8.97 10.87
CA ASN A 468 53.92 -8.32 10.88
C ASN A 468 54.02 -7.21 9.83
N ILE A 469 53.38 -7.42 8.67
CA ILE A 469 53.31 -6.41 7.60
C ILE A 469 52.49 -5.22 8.06
N PHE A 470 51.33 -5.46 8.67
CA PHE A 470 50.49 -4.43 9.27
C PHE A 470 51.28 -3.57 10.27
N ARG A 471 51.98 -4.21 11.21
CA ARG A 471 52.83 -3.50 12.20
C ARG A 471 53.96 -2.71 11.55
N GLY A 472 54.52 -3.21 10.44
CA GLY A 472 55.52 -2.50 9.65
C GLY A 472 54.99 -1.21 9.05
N TYR A 473 53.91 -1.30 8.27
CA TYR A 473 53.27 -0.12 7.65
C TYR A 473 52.77 0.88 8.67
N LYS A 474 52.21 0.39 9.78
CA LYS A 474 51.80 1.24 10.89
C LYS A 474 52.98 2.05 11.44
N ARG A 475 54.11 1.40 11.76
CA ARG A 475 55.30 2.09 12.27
C ARG A 475 55.88 3.10 11.29
N GLU A 476 55.83 2.82 9.99
CA GLU A 476 56.26 3.78 8.96
C GLU A 476 55.38 5.04 8.96
N LEU A 477 54.06 4.86 9.05
CA LEU A 477 53.11 5.98 9.11
C LEU A 477 53.21 6.74 10.44
N GLU A 478 53.34 6.04 11.58
CA GLU A 478 53.59 6.65 12.90
C GLU A 478 54.89 7.45 12.93
N GLY A 479 55.94 6.96 12.28
CA GLY A 479 57.22 7.67 12.19
C GLY A 479 57.09 9.05 11.56
N LEU A 480 56.16 9.23 10.60
CA LEU A 480 55.88 10.53 9.98
C LEU A 480 55.10 11.49 10.87
N LEU A 481 54.31 10.95 11.81
CA LEU A 481 53.58 11.75 12.80
C LEU A 481 54.54 12.21 13.91
N ASN A 482 55.35 11.30 14.45
CA ASN A 482 56.23 11.57 15.59
C ASN A 482 57.48 12.41 15.23
N SER A 483 57.94 12.36 13.97
CA SER A 483 59.08 13.18 13.50
C SER A 483 58.76 14.68 13.41
N GLY A 484 57.49 15.06 13.58
CA GLY A 484 57.02 16.45 13.65
C GLY A 484 57.00 17.08 15.04
N ASP A 485 56.96 16.27 16.11
CA ASP A 485 56.79 16.75 17.49
C ASP A 485 58.03 17.44 18.09
N GLN A 486 59.16 17.46 17.38
CA GLN A 486 60.37 18.14 17.84
C GLN A 486 60.47 19.62 17.43
N GLU A 487 59.63 20.12 16.50
CA GLU A 487 59.71 21.52 16.04
C GLU A 487 58.54 22.43 16.51
N ASP A 488 57.34 21.91 16.84
CA ASP A 488 56.18 22.75 17.20
C ASP A 488 55.46 22.30 18.49
N GLN A 489 56.02 22.66 19.65
CA GLN A 489 55.42 22.43 20.99
C GLN A 489 54.35 23.46 21.43
N LYS A 490 53.67 24.15 20.51
CA LYS A 490 52.59 25.10 20.90
C LYS A 490 51.37 25.01 19.98
N GLY A 491 50.53 24.01 20.24
CA GLY A 491 49.16 23.95 19.73
C GLY A 491 48.49 22.64 20.07
N LYS A 492 47.77 22.58 21.20
CA LYS A 492 46.83 21.50 21.49
C LYS A 492 45.61 21.68 20.59
N ASP A 493 45.69 21.27 19.34
CA ASP A 493 44.54 20.98 18.48
C ASP A 493 44.99 19.95 17.43
N ASN A 494 44.24 18.86 17.26
CA ASN A 494 44.50 17.72 16.35
C ASN A 494 44.41 18.10 14.84
N GLU A 495 44.90 19.28 14.44
CA GLU A 495 44.95 19.70 13.04
C GLU A 495 46.23 19.17 12.38
N LEU A 496 46.06 18.12 11.59
CA LEU A 496 47.07 17.61 10.67
C LEU A 496 47.42 18.75 9.69
N THR A 497 48.59 19.37 9.85
CA THR A 497 48.98 20.46 8.96
C THR A 497 49.07 19.96 7.50
N PRO A 498 48.86 20.83 6.50
CA PRO A 498 48.95 20.46 5.08
C PRO A 498 50.27 19.78 4.70
N VAL A 499 51.35 20.07 5.43
CA VAL A 499 52.67 19.46 5.25
C VAL A 499 52.66 17.98 5.64
N TYR A 500 52.10 17.63 6.80
CA TYR A 500 51.93 16.23 7.22
C TYR A 500 50.97 15.48 6.28
N ALA A 501 49.89 16.15 5.86
CA ALA A 501 48.95 15.63 4.87
C ALA A 501 49.62 15.27 3.53
N THR A 502 50.64 16.01 3.11
CA THR A 502 51.36 15.69 1.89
C THR A 502 52.33 14.52 2.10
N ARG A 503 53.10 14.52 3.20
CA ARG A 503 54.09 13.47 3.49
C ARG A 503 53.46 12.08 3.63
N ILE A 504 52.35 11.97 4.35
CA ILE A 504 51.64 10.69 4.48
C ILE A 504 51.06 10.25 3.13
N SER A 505 50.61 11.17 2.28
CA SER A 505 50.09 10.85 0.95
C SER A 505 51.19 10.27 0.07
N ASP A 506 52.40 10.84 0.14
CA ASP A 506 53.57 10.35 -0.57
C ASP A 506 54.02 8.97 -0.04
N GLN A 507 53.92 8.74 1.27
CA GLN A 507 54.24 7.44 1.87
C GLN A 507 53.22 6.36 1.48
N ILE A 508 51.92 6.66 1.51
CA ILE A 508 50.87 5.73 1.05
C ILE A 508 51.11 5.38 -0.42
N GLN A 509 51.42 6.38 -1.27
CA GLN A 509 51.78 6.13 -2.67
C GLN A 509 53.03 5.24 -2.80
N SER A 510 54.06 5.46 -1.99
CA SER A 510 55.30 4.67 -2.04
C SER A 510 55.05 3.21 -1.67
N ILE A 511 54.28 2.96 -0.60
CA ILE A 511 53.90 1.62 -0.13
C ILE A 511 53.08 0.88 -1.19
N LEU A 512 52.05 1.53 -1.75
CA LEU A 512 51.20 0.92 -2.79
C LEU A 512 51.98 0.61 -4.07
N ARG A 513 52.89 1.50 -4.50
CA ARG A 513 53.78 1.25 -5.64
C ARG A 513 54.76 0.11 -5.36
N ALA A 514 55.31 0.04 -4.16
CA ALA A 514 56.19 -1.06 -3.73
C ALA A 514 55.45 -2.41 -3.68
N ALA A 515 54.14 -2.40 -3.40
CA ALA A 515 53.27 -3.57 -3.51
C ALA A 515 52.91 -3.95 -4.97
N GLY A 516 53.37 -3.19 -5.97
CA GLY A 516 53.12 -3.44 -7.39
C GLY A 516 51.75 -2.99 -7.88
N LEU A 517 51.12 -2.02 -7.20
CA LEU A 517 49.81 -1.49 -7.56
C LEU A 517 49.92 -0.23 -8.44
N LYS A 518 48.91 -0.04 -9.29
CA LYS A 518 48.76 1.19 -10.09
C LYS A 518 48.12 2.26 -9.21
N VAL A 519 48.89 3.30 -8.90
CA VAL A 519 48.49 4.36 -7.95
C VAL A 519 48.19 5.66 -8.69
N ALA A 520 47.14 6.35 -8.27
CA ALA A 520 46.78 7.69 -8.71
C ALA A 520 46.46 8.60 -7.53
N THR A 521 46.45 9.90 -7.80
CA THR A 521 46.07 10.91 -6.82
C THR A 521 45.13 11.93 -7.45
N GLN A 522 44.30 12.55 -6.63
CA GLN A 522 43.36 13.59 -7.04
C GLN A 522 43.39 14.73 -6.04
N LYS A 523 43.69 15.95 -6.51
CA LYS A 523 43.55 17.15 -5.67
C LYS A 523 42.14 17.72 -5.79
N TYR A 524 41.59 18.19 -4.68
CA TYR A 524 40.26 18.79 -4.63
C TYR A 524 40.25 20.02 -3.74
N LYS A 525 39.30 20.92 -4.01
CA LYS A 525 39.03 22.10 -3.20
C LYS A 525 37.54 22.44 -3.24
N TYR A 526 36.90 22.47 -2.09
CA TYR A 526 35.56 22.98 -1.90
C TYR A 526 35.60 24.24 -1.05
N THR A 527 34.65 25.15 -1.26
CA THR A 527 34.48 26.32 -0.40
C THR A 527 33.02 26.43 -0.02
N SER A 528 32.72 26.41 1.27
CA SER A 528 31.38 26.53 1.83
C SER A 528 31.40 27.48 3.02
N SER A 529 30.50 28.47 3.05
CA SER A 529 30.35 29.40 4.18
C SER A 529 31.65 30.13 4.60
N GLY A 530 32.53 30.37 3.63
CA GLY A 530 33.85 30.98 3.83
C GLY A 530 34.93 30.04 4.37
N ILE A 531 34.63 28.74 4.54
CA ILE A 531 35.59 27.70 4.91
C ILE A 531 35.99 26.94 3.65
N THR A 532 37.30 26.83 3.43
CA THR A 532 37.85 26.06 2.32
C THR A 532 38.28 24.68 2.83
N HIS A 533 37.76 23.64 2.19
CA HIS A 533 38.13 22.24 2.41
C HIS A 533 38.97 21.78 1.21
N GLU A 534 40.25 21.51 1.41
CA GLU A 534 41.15 21.07 0.34
C GLU A 534 42.00 19.89 0.79
N GLY A 535 42.36 19.03 -0.17
CA GLY A 535 43.11 17.82 0.11
C GLY A 535 43.55 17.08 -1.15
N GLN A 536 44.26 15.99 -0.94
CA GLN A 536 44.71 15.09 -1.99
C GLN A 536 44.29 13.66 -1.65
N ASN A 537 43.39 13.10 -2.44
CA ASN A 537 43.02 11.69 -2.34
C ASN A 537 44.13 10.85 -2.98
N VAL A 538 44.49 9.73 -2.35
CA VAL A 538 45.35 8.70 -2.93
C VAL A 538 44.52 7.43 -3.14
N TYR A 539 44.64 6.80 -4.29
CA TYR A 539 43.94 5.54 -4.54
C TYR A 539 44.73 4.61 -5.44
N ALA A 540 44.43 3.31 -5.35
CA ALA A 540 45.03 2.28 -6.18
C ALA A 540 44.00 1.26 -6.65
N ILE A 541 44.25 0.64 -7.81
CA ILE A 541 43.33 -0.32 -8.42
C ILE A 541 44.02 -1.67 -8.59
N ILE A 542 43.37 -2.73 -8.10
CA ILE A 542 43.68 -4.12 -8.38
C ILE A 542 42.73 -4.58 -9.48
N HIS A 543 43.27 -4.91 -10.65
CA HIS A 543 42.44 -5.46 -11.72
C HIS A 543 42.17 -6.95 -11.46
N ALA A 544 40.93 -7.38 -11.65
CA ALA A 544 40.48 -8.76 -11.48
C ALA A 544 41.15 -9.68 -12.50
N PRO A 545 41.79 -10.80 -12.08
CA PRO A 545 42.36 -11.76 -13.02
C PRO A 545 41.31 -12.51 -13.87
N ARG A 546 40.08 -12.65 -13.35
CA ARG A 546 38.97 -13.34 -14.02
C ARG A 546 37.89 -12.42 -14.58
N GLY A 547 37.97 -11.13 -14.25
CA GLY A 547 37.02 -10.12 -14.71
C GLY A 547 37.48 -9.46 -15.99
N ASP A 548 36.53 -8.87 -16.70
CA ASP A 548 36.74 -8.00 -17.86
C ASP A 548 36.94 -6.52 -17.46
N ALA A 549 37.16 -6.27 -16.16
CA ALA A 549 37.29 -4.93 -15.55
C ALA A 549 36.05 -4.02 -15.74
N THR A 550 34.86 -4.60 -15.97
CA THR A 550 33.60 -3.85 -16.11
C THR A 550 32.94 -3.51 -14.78
N GLU A 551 33.37 -4.14 -13.69
CA GLU A 551 32.81 -3.95 -12.35
C GLU A 551 33.91 -3.79 -11.31
N ALA A 552 33.63 -3.01 -10.26
CA ALA A 552 34.58 -2.73 -9.20
C ALA A 552 33.93 -2.67 -7.80
N ILE A 553 34.72 -2.99 -6.77
CA ILE A 553 34.40 -2.83 -5.35
C ILE A 553 35.35 -1.78 -4.78
N VAL A 554 34.85 -0.89 -3.92
CA VAL A 554 35.67 0.15 -3.29
C VAL A 554 35.87 -0.09 -1.80
N LEU A 555 37.12 -0.02 -1.37
CA LEU A 555 37.56 -0.06 0.02
C LEU A 555 38.09 1.31 0.41
N VAL A 556 37.46 1.97 1.38
CA VAL A 556 37.83 3.32 1.82
C VAL A 556 38.45 3.27 3.22
N ALA A 557 39.62 3.88 3.37
CA ALA A 557 40.23 4.13 4.67
C ALA A 557 40.68 5.59 4.73
N ALA A 558 39.79 6.46 5.22
CA ALA A 558 40.07 7.86 5.45
C ALA A 558 41.07 8.03 6.58
N TRP A 559 41.89 9.08 6.53
CA TRP A 559 42.91 9.30 7.56
C TRP A 559 42.31 9.87 8.83
N LYS A 560 41.29 10.71 8.67
CA LYS A 560 40.39 11.14 9.73
C LYS A 560 39.05 10.45 9.56
N THR A 561 38.55 9.85 10.64
CA THR A 561 37.20 9.27 10.68
C THR A 561 36.13 10.36 10.53
N ALA A 562 34.87 9.95 10.41
CA ALA A 562 33.74 10.88 10.43
C ALA A 562 33.71 11.82 11.66
N ASP A 563 34.23 11.33 12.79
CA ASP A 563 34.34 12.03 14.07
C ASP A 563 35.63 12.87 14.21
N GLY A 564 36.50 12.85 13.21
CA GLY A 564 37.75 13.61 13.19
C GLY A 564 38.93 12.94 13.91
N GLU A 565 38.78 11.68 14.33
CA GLU A 565 39.84 10.90 14.98
C GLU A 565 40.84 10.34 13.97
N LEU A 566 42.10 10.16 14.37
CA LEU A 566 43.14 9.62 13.50
C LEU A 566 42.96 8.12 13.28
N ASN A 567 42.64 7.72 12.05
CA ASN A 567 42.36 6.34 11.64
C ASN A 567 43.62 5.58 11.19
N LEU A 568 44.69 5.66 11.99
CA LEU A 568 45.98 5.08 11.64
C LEU A 568 45.92 3.55 11.42
N ASN A 569 45.22 2.83 12.30
CA ASN A 569 45.07 1.38 12.18
C ASN A 569 44.20 1.01 10.97
N GLY A 570 43.15 1.79 10.66
CA GLY A 570 42.31 1.54 9.48
C GLY A 570 43.09 1.70 8.17
N VAL A 571 43.87 2.78 8.05
CA VAL A 571 44.75 3.01 6.88
C VAL A 571 45.80 1.91 6.75
N SER A 572 46.46 1.54 7.85
CA SER A 572 47.47 0.48 7.87
C SER A 572 46.89 -0.89 7.49
N LEU A 573 45.66 -1.18 7.95
CA LEU A 573 44.94 -2.40 7.61
C LEU A 573 44.59 -2.44 6.13
N ALA A 574 44.05 -1.35 5.58
CA ALA A 574 43.72 -1.24 4.16
C ALA A 574 44.96 -1.39 3.27
N LEU A 575 46.12 -0.82 3.64
CA LEU A 575 47.39 -1.03 2.94
C LEU A 575 47.83 -2.51 2.95
N THR A 576 47.68 -3.16 4.11
CA THR A 576 48.03 -4.57 4.28
C THR A 576 47.12 -5.47 3.43
N LEU A 577 45.80 -5.19 3.43
CA LEU A 577 44.82 -5.86 2.59
C LEU A 577 45.09 -5.65 1.10
N ALA A 578 45.48 -4.44 0.68
CA ALA A 578 45.82 -4.14 -0.71
C ALA A 578 47.00 -5.00 -1.21
N ARG A 579 48.05 -5.13 -0.39
CA ARG A 579 49.18 -6.03 -0.67
C ARG A 579 48.75 -7.50 -0.70
N TYR A 580 47.96 -7.93 0.29
CA TYR A 580 47.50 -9.31 0.41
C TYR A 580 46.63 -9.73 -0.79
N PHE A 581 45.64 -8.91 -1.17
CA PHE A 581 44.77 -9.15 -2.33
C PHE A 581 45.56 -9.17 -3.64
N LYS A 582 46.59 -8.32 -3.76
CA LYS A 582 47.46 -8.30 -4.95
C LYS A 582 48.34 -9.56 -5.03
N ARG A 583 48.93 -10.01 -3.92
CA ARG A 583 49.79 -11.21 -3.90
C ARG A 583 49.05 -12.45 -4.38
N GLY A 584 47.79 -12.63 -3.98
CA GLY A 584 46.96 -13.76 -4.44
C GLY A 584 46.63 -13.75 -5.94
N SER A 585 46.81 -12.61 -6.62
CA SER A 585 46.50 -12.45 -8.07
C SER A 585 47.65 -12.81 -9.02
N ASN A 586 48.87 -13.01 -8.54
CA ASN A 586 50.05 -13.23 -9.40
C ASN A 586 50.23 -14.72 -9.77
N LEU A 587 50.25 -15.03 -11.08
CA LEU A 587 50.35 -16.39 -11.65
C LEU A 587 51.56 -17.22 -11.16
N LEU A 588 52.68 -16.56 -10.82
CA LEU A 588 53.89 -17.22 -10.31
C LEU A 588 53.75 -17.77 -8.89
N ALA A 589 52.87 -17.21 -8.06
CA ALA A 589 52.62 -17.71 -6.71
C ALA A 589 51.85 -19.05 -6.71
N MET A 590 51.23 -19.40 -7.84
CA MET A 590 50.44 -20.63 -8.00
C MET A 590 51.32 -21.89 -8.07
N HIS A 591 52.61 -21.77 -8.44
CA HIS A 591 53.53 -22.90 -8.57
C HIS A 591 54.16 -23.37 -7.24
N CYS A 592 54.10 -22.57 -6.17
CA CYS A 592 54.82 -22.86 -4.92
C CYS A 592 53.96 -23.46 -3.79
N GLY A 593 52.69 -23.82 -4.04
CA GLY A 593 51.82 -24.45 -3.05
C GLY A 593 51.40 -23.58 -1.85
N GLU A 594 51.97 -22.39 -1.68
CA GLU A 594 51.69 -21.44 -0.59
C GLU A 594 50.94 -20.16 -1.05
N GLY A 595 50.45 -20.13 -2.29
CA GLY A 595 49.75 -18.98 -2.87
C GLY A 595 48.29 -18.90 -2.45
N GLY A 596 47.91 -17.86 -1.68
CA GLY A 596 46.53 -17.58 -1.31
C GLY A 596 45.60 -17.48 -2.52
N TRP A 597 44.50 -18.23 -2.47
CA TRP A 597 43.55 -18.45 -3.56
C TRP A 597 42.66 -17.21 -3.77
N SER A 598 43.14 -16.20 -4.48
CA SER A 598 42.39 -14.96 -4.70
C SER A 598 41.92 -14.83 -6.14
N LEU A 599 40.79 -15.47 -6.43
CA LEU A 599 40.13 -15.49 -7.73
C LEU A 599 39.11 -14.33 -7.78
N TRP A 600 39.60 -13.10 -7.86
CA TRP A 600 38.75 -11.91 -7.98
C TRP A 600 38.11 -11.83 -9.37
N SER A 601 36.81 -11.53 -9.40
CA SER A 601 36.00 -11.31 -10.61
C SER A 601 35.71 -9.84 -10.84
N LYS A 602 35.78 -9.00 -9.80
CA LYS A 602 35.62 -7.55 -9.85
C LYS A 602 36.92 -6.85 -9.48
N ASP A 603 37.18 -5.71 -10.10
CA ASP A 603 38.30 -4.86 -9.73
C ASP A 603 38.14 -4.38 -8.29
N ILE A 604 39.23 -4.16 -7.57
CA ILE A 604 39.20 -3.65 -6.19
C ILE A 604 39.95 -2.34 -6.13
N ILE A 605 39.24 -1.29 -5.73
CA ILE A 605 39.77 0.05 -5.57
C ILE A 605 40.02 0.29 -4.08
N PHE A 606 41.26 0.66 -3.73
CA PHE A 606 41.60 1.14 -2.39
C PHE A 606 41.70 2.66 -2.42
N LEU A 607 40.87 3.35 -1.64
CA LEU A 607 40.79 4.81 -1.56
C LEU A 607 41.23 5.28 -0.16
N PHE A 608 42.17 6.21 -0.13
CA PHE A 608 42.76 6.81 1.07
C PHE A 608 42.56 8.33 1.05
N PRO A 609 41.36 8.82 1.38
CA PRO A 609 41.08 10.25 1.41
C PRO A 609 41.61 10.88 2.71
N PRO A 610 41.99 12.17 2.71
CA PRO A 610 42.42 12.87 3.92
C PRO A 610 41.33 12.89 5.02
N ASP A 611 40.07 12.92 4.63
CA ASP A 611 38.92 12.95 5.52
C ASP A 611 37.74 12.15 4.94
N SER A 612 36.87 11.64 5.82
CA SER A 612 35.71 10.83 5.41
C SER A 612 34.63 11.61 4.67
N LYS A 613 34.59 12.96 4.73
CA LYS A 613 33.46 13.80 4.29
C LYS A 613 33.68 14.43 2.91
N SER A 614 34.67 15.30 2.76
CA SER A 614 34.98 16.01 1.51
C SER A 614 35.82 15.18 0.55
N GLY A 615 36.84 14.47 1.04
CA GLY A 615 37.72 13.69 0.18
C GLY A 615 36.99 12.58 -0.57
N THR A 616 36.17 11.80 0.13
CA THR A 616 35.36 10.74 -0.50
C THR A 616 34.38 11.31 -1.52
N GLN A 617 33.70 12.42 -1.20
CA GLN A 617 32.77 13.08 -2.13
C GLN A 617 33.48 13.55 -3.41
N ALA A 618 34.63 14.22 -3.29
CA ALA A 618 35.40 14.66 -4.46
C ALA A 618 35.82 13.51 -5.38
N TRP A 619 36.15 12.35 -4.78
CA TRP A 619 36.56 11.19 -5.55
C TRP A 619 35.39 10.57 -6.30
N ILE A 620 34.24 10.38 -5.65
CA ILE A 620 33.06 9.77 -6.29
C ILE A 620 32.44 10.71 -7.34
N ASP A 621 32.36 12.02 -7.06
CA ASP A 621 31.91 13.02 -8.04
C ASP A 621 32.74 12.90 -9.33
N ALA A 622 34.07 12.80 -9.19
CA ALA A 622 34.97 12.68 -10.33
C ALA A 622 34.97 11.29 -10.98
N TYR A 623 34.57 10.25 -10.25
CA TYR A 623 34.40 8.91 -10.81
C TYR A 623 33.26 8.91 -11.83
N HIS A 624 32.17 9.60 -11.51
CA HIS A 624 30.96 9.74 -12.33
C HIS A 624 30.96 10.96 -13.27
N ASP A 625 32.09 11.68 -13.40
CA ASP A 625 32.23 12.88 -14.24
C ASP A 625 31.25 14.03 -13.87
N MET A 626 30.91 14.15 -12.58
CA MET A 626 30.01 15.15 -12.01
C MET A 626 30.73 16.20 -11.14
N GLN A 627 32.06 16.20 -11.14
CA GLN A 627 32.87 17.07 -10.30
C GLN A 627 32.85 18.55 -10.73
N PRO A 628 32.88 19.51 -9.79
CA PRO A 628 33.02 20.93 -10.13
C PRO A 628 34.44 21.24 -10.61
N SER A 629 34.62 22.42 -11.21
CA SER A 629 35.92 22.86 -11.77
C SER A 629 37.06 22.97 -10.75
N SER A 630 36.74 23.04 -9.45
CA SER A 630 37.70 23.06 -8.35
C SER A 630 38.20 21.68 -7.92
N VAL A 631 37.67 20.61 -8.52
CA VAL A 631 38.03 19.21 -8.25
C VAL A 631 38.67 18.60 -9.50
N GLN A 632 39.83 17.96 -9.34
CA GLN A 632 40.51 17.34 -10.48
C GLN A 632 39.77 16.09 -10.97
N PRO A 633 39.73 15.85 -12.30
CA PRO A 633 39.25 14.58 -12.83
C PRO A 633 40.18 13.43 -12.41
N LEU A 634 39.65 12.20 -12.42
CA LEU A 634 40.43 11.02 -12.06
C LEU A 634 41.31 10.55 -13.24
N PRO A 635 42.63 10.41 -13.05
CA PRO A 635 43.52 9.91 -14.11
C PRO A 635 43.37 8.40 -14.34
N LEU A 636 42.83 7.67 -13.35
CA LEU A 636 42.54 6.24 -13.42
C LEU A 636 41.09 5.98 -13.02
N LYS A 637 40.36 5.24 -13.84
CA LYS A 637 39.02 4.71 -13.51
C LYS A 637 39.01 3.20 -13.75
N SER A 638 38.02 2.53 -13.16
CA SER A 638 37.73 1.11 -13.37
C SER A 638 36.25 0.98 -13.75
N GLY A 639 35.67 -0.21 -13.65
CA GLY A 639 34.29 -0.52 -13.97
C GLY A 639 33.24 0.14 -13.07
N ALA A 640 31.97 -0.22 -13.29
CA ALA A 640 30.87 0.22 -12.46
C ALA A 640 31.05 -0.22 -11.00
N LEU A 641 30.83 0.69 -10.05
CA LEU A 641 31.00 0.40 -8.63
C LEU A 641 29.79 -0.41 -8.13
N GLN A 642 30.05 -1.62 -7.65
CA GLN A 642 29.02 -2.56 -7.18
C GLN A 642 28.72 -2.39 -5.69
N GLY A 643 29.70 -1.96 -4.90
CA GLY A 643 29.52 -1.68 -3.48
C GLY A 643 30.76 -1.12 -2.82
N GLY A 644 30.57 -0.52 -1.64
CA GLY A 644 31.63 0.14 -0.87
C GLY A 644 31.73 -0.34 0.57
N LEU A 645 32.95 -0.53 1.07
CA LEU A 645 33.20 -0.77 2.49
C LEU A 645 34.20 0.26 3.02
N VAL A 646 33.87 0.88 4.13
CA VAL A 646 34.72 1.85 4.81
C VAL A 646 35.24 1.25 6.11
N ILE A 647 36.54 1.43 6.38
CA ILE A 647 37.22 0.87 7.54
C ILE A 647 37.64 2.01 8.47
N GLU A 648 37.14 2.01 9.70
CA GLU A 648 37.52 2.96 10.74
C GLU A 648 37.96 2.21 12.01
N TYR A 649 39.25 2.35 12.33
CA TYR A 649 39.92 1.83 13.52
C TYR A 649 40.78 2.95 14.15
N PRO A 650 40.15 3.86 14.93
CA PRO A 650 40.76 5.13 15.34
C PRO A 650 41.62 5.08 16.63
N PHE A 651 42.01 3.90 17.10
CA PHE A 651 42.75 3.74 18.36
C PHE A 651 43.77 2.58 18.31
N ASP A 652 44.75 2.60 19.21
CA ASP A 652 45.91 1.68 19.26
C ASP A 652 45.75 0.51 20.26
N HIS A 653 44.53 0.05 20.48
CA HIS A 653 44.25 -1.10 21.34
C HIS A 653 43.23 -2.01 20.67
N ARG A 654 43.08 -3.21 21.22
CA ARG A 654 42.08 -4.18 20.75
C ARG A 654 40.67 -3.67 20.99
N PHE A 655 39.74 -4.10 20.14
CA PHE A 655 38.34 -3.69 20.20
C PHE A 655 37.43 -4.81 20.70
N GLU A 656 36.23 -4.44 21.13
CA GLU A 656 35.22 -5.35 21.65
C GLU A 656 34.16 -5.67 20.59
N SER A 657 33.66 -4.65 19.90
CA SER A 657 32.55 -4.76 18.95
C SER A 657 32.76 -3.92 17.68
N LEU A 658 32.02 -4.24 16.62
CA LEU A 658 31.92 -3.42 15.41
C LEU A 658 30.59 -2.67 15.38
N HIS A 659 30.70 -1.35 15.26
CA HIS A 659 29.59 -0.47 14.98
C HIS A 659 29.42 -0.32 13.48
N ILE A 660 28.26 -0.74 12.95
CA ILE A 660 27.96 -0.63 11.52
C ILE A 660 27.18 0.65 11.29
N VAL A 661 27.81 1.61 10.61
CA VAL A 661 27.18 2.87 10.21
C VAL A 661 26.68 2.74 8.78
N TYR A 662 25.41 3.08 8.58
CA TYR A 662 24.68 2.88 7.31
C TYR A 662 23.83 4.08 6.89
N ASP A 663 23.68 5.11 7.74
CA ASP A 663 22.82 6.26 7.43
C ASP A 663 23.45 7.14 6.35
N GLY A 664 22.80 7.18 5.18
CA GLY A 664 23.19 8.02 4.05
C GLY A 664 22.69 9.45 4.13
N VAL A 665 23.15 10.27 3.19
CA VAL A 665 22.66 11.65 3.02
C VAL A 665 21.17 11.64 2.66
N ASN A 666 20.45 12.68 3.08
CA ASN A 666 19.01 12.84 2.83
C ASN A 666 18.12 11.68 3.30
N GLY A 667 18.59 10.83 4.22
CA GLY A 667 17.84 9.68 4.73
C GLY A 667 17.87 8.47 3.80
N GLN A 668 18.78 8.43 2.82
CA GLN A 668 19.03 7.25 2.00
C GLN A 668 19.69 6.15 2.83
N LEU A 669 19.39 4.89 2.49
CA LEU A 669 19.90 3.71 3.20
C LEU A 669 20.46 2.72 2.17
N PRO A 670 21.52 1.97 2.51
CA PRO A 670 21.97 0.87 1.69
C PRO A 670 20.89 -0.21 1.63
N ASN A 671 20.95 -1.01 0.58
CA ASN A 671 20.23 -2.27 0.51
C ASN A 671 20.45 -3.09 1.80
N LEU A 672 19.34 -3.54 2.40
CA LEU A 672 19.34 -4.24 3.69
C LEU A 672 20.20 -5.53 3.67
N ASP A 673 20.37 -6.18 2.52
CA ASP A 673 21.19 -7.39 2.41
C ASP A 673 22.68 -7.13 2.63
N LEU A 674 23.19 -5.96 2.25
CA LEU A 674 24.58 -5.57 2.54
C LEU A 674 24.79 -5.44 4.06
N PHE A 675 23.85 -4.79 4.74
CA PHE A 675 23.88 -4.67 6.20
C PHE A 675 23.77 -6.05 6.87
N ASN A 676 22.81 -6.88 6.45
CA ASN A 676 22.59 -8.20 7.02
C ASN A 676 23.78 -9.14 6.78
N THR A 677 24.43 -9.03 5.63
CA THR A 677 25.67 -9.76 5.31
C THR A 677 26.79 -9.37 6.26
N ALA A 678 26.95 -8.08 6.55
CA ALA A 678 27.93 -7.60 7.53
C ALA A 678 27.64 -8.09 8.95
N ILE A 679 26.37 -8.11 9.38
CA ILE A 679 25.96 -8.68 10.67
C ILE A 679 26.25 -10.19 10.71
N SER A 680 25.88 -10.92 9.66
CA SER A 680 26.06 -12.38 9.57
C SER A 680 27.53 -12.79 9.62
N ILE A 681 28.40 -12.10 8.87
CA ILE A 681 29.85 -12.37 8.88
C ILE A 681 30.47 -12.00 10.22
N THR A 682 30.14 -10.81 10.74
CA THR A 682 30.76 -10.29 11.97
C THR A 682 30.35 -11.12 13.19
N GLY A 683 29.04 -11.33 13.38
CA GLY A 683 28.52 -12.07 14.52
C GLY A 683 28.63 -13.59 14.36
N GLY A 684 28.30 -14.12 13.18
CA GLY A 684 28.25 -15.55 12.93
C GLY A 684 29.63 -16.18 12.71
N GLN A 685 30.40 -15.66 11.75
CA GLN A 685 31.69 -16.27 11.37
C GLN A 685 32.84 -15.83 12.29
N MET A 686 32.88 -14.56 12.66
CA MET A 686 33.99 -14.00 13.44
C MET A 686 33.73 -13.96 14.95
N GLY A 687 32.48 -14.13 15.38
CA GLY A 687 32.11 -14.07 16.81
C GLY A 687 32.31 -12.70 17.44
N ILE A 688 32.22 -11.63 16.65
CA ILE A 688 32.41 -10.25 17.09
C ILE A 688 31.04 -9.63 17.35
N GLY A 689 30.89 -8.93 18.48
CA GLY A 689 29.66 -8.18 18.78
C GLY A 689 29.39 -7.10 17.74
N THR A 690 28.12 -6.88 17.40
CA THR A 690 27.71 -5.82 16.45
C THR A 690 26.79 -4.84 17.13
N SER A 691 26.98 -3.56 16.84
CA SER A 691 26.11 -2.47 17.30
C SER A 691 25.70 -1.59 16.13
N LEU A 692 24.59 -0.87 16.30
CA LEU A 692 24.09 0.11 15.35
C LEU A 692 23.50 1.31 16.10
N GLN A 693 23.42 2.47 15.47
CA GLN A 693 22.86 3.71 16.06
C GLN A 693 23.47 4.09 17.43
N GLU A 694 24.76 3.79 17.65
CA GLU A 694 25.48 4.01 18.91
C GLU A 694 24.79 3.35 20.12
N MET A 695 24.09 2.24 19.87
CA MET A 695 23.45 1.42 20.90
C MET A 695 24.40 0.29 21.31
N TRP A 696 25.33 0.60 22.21
CA TRP A 696 26.38 -0.31 22.66
C TRP A 696 25.83 -1.49 23.46
N GLU A 697 24.83 -1.21 24.31
CA GLU A 697 24.13 -2.21 25.12
C GLU A 697 22.67 -2.27 24.66
N HIS A 698 22.35 -3.30 23.86
CA HIS A 698 21.02 -3.51 23.32
C HIS A 698 20.51 -4.90 23.68
N ASP A 699 19.50 -4.96 24.56
CA ASP A 699 18.90 -6.19 25.09
C ASP A 699 17.65 -6.64 24.31
N ASP A 700 17.36 -6.00 23.18
CA ASP A 700 16.17 -6.22 22.36
C ASP A 700 14.85 -5.93 23.09
N SER A 701 14.88 -5.15 24.18
CA SER A 701 13.68 -4.65 24.86
C SER A 701 12.95 -3.58 24.05
N TYR A 702 11.65 -3.40 24.32
CA TYR A 702 10.83 -2.36 23.67
C TYR A 702 11.47 -0.96 23.77
N GLU A 703 11.98 -0.60 24.95
CA GLU A 703 12.60 0.71 25.18
C GLU A 703 13.84 0.89 24.31
N LYS A 704 14.73 -0.10 24.28
CA LYS A 704 15.94 -0.05 23.46
C LYS A 704 15.61 -0.03 21.97
N ARG A 705 14.66 -0.84 21.52
CA ARG A 705 14.17 -0.82 20.13
C ARG A 705 13.60 0.54 19.73
N LEU A 706 12.78 1.13 20.59
CA LEU A 706 12.21 2.47 20.34
C LEU A 706 13.31 3.53 20.32
N GLN A 707 14.26 3.48 21.25
CA GLN A 707 15.41 4.38 21.28
C GLN A 707 16.25 4.27 20.00
N THR A 708 16.49 3.05 19.52
CA THR A 708 17.18 2.77 18.26
C THR A 708 16.43 3.38 17.07
N ILE A 709 15.12 3.17 16.96
CA ILE A 709 14.28 3.75 15.90
C ILE A 709 14.35 5.28 15.95
N LEU A 710 14.16 5.89 17.12
CA LEU A 710 14.16 7.34 17.27
C LEU A 710 15.53 7.95 16.93
N ARG A 711 16.63 7.32 17.34
CA ARG A 711 17.98 7.75 16.96
C ARG A 711 18.20 7.69 15.46
N GLY A 712 17.83 6.57 14.83
CA GLY A 712 17.90 6.43 13.37
C GLY A 712 17.05 7.48 12.66
N MET A 713 15.82 7.72 13.13
CA MET A 713 14.95 8.76 12.58
C MET A 713 15.55 10.15 12.70
N VAL A 714 16.20 10.48 13.82
CA VAL A 714 16.86 11.77 13.99
C VAL A 714 18.00 11.93 12.97
N LYS A 715 18.86 10.93 12.79
CA LYS A 715 19.96 10.97 11.81
C LYS A 715 19.44 11.09 10.37
N GLN A 716 18.47 10.25 10.00
CA GLN A 716 17.83 10.29 8.68
C GLN A 716 17.09 11.62 8.43
N GLY A 717 16.44 12.16 9.46
CA GLY A 717 15.71 13.43 9.39
C GLY A 717 16.64 14.62 9.14
N PHE A 718 17.80 14.68 9.80
CA PHE A 718 18.81 15.70 9.49
C PHE A 718 19.43 15.50 8.10
N GLY A 719 19.62 14.25 7.68
CA GLY A 719 20.08 13.91 6.34
C GLY A 719 21.56 14.26 6.06
N HIS A 720 22.36 14.51 7.09
CA HIS A 720 23.80 14.75 6.95
C HIS A 720 24.55 13.42 6.72
N ALA A 721 25.73 13.48 6.08
CA ALA A 721 26.57 12.29 5.97
C ALA A 721 27.06 11.85 7.36
N THR A 722 26.92 10.56 7.67
CA THR A 722 27.37 9.98 8.95
C THR A 722 28.74 9.31 8.82
N GLY A 723 29.20 9.04 7.60
CA GLY A 723 30.55 8.57 7.31
C GLY A 723 30.86 8.60 5.82
N ALA A 724 32.02 8.07 5.43
CA ALA A 724 32.43 8.07 4.02
C ALA A 724 31.50 7.25 3.10
N HIS A 725 30.80 6.25 3.67
CA HIS A 725 29.83 5.45 2.92
C HIS A 725 28.66 6.30 2.39
N SER A 726 28.30 7.38 3.09
CA SER A 726 27.16 8.22 2.73
C SER A 726 27.34 8.93 1.37
N SER A 727 28.58 9.17 0.93
CA SER A 727 28.89 9.79 -0.38
C SER A 727 28.57 8.89 -1.58
N PHE A 728 28.46 7.58 -1.38
CA PHE A 728 28.19 6.61 -2.44
C PHE A 728 26.69 6.47 -2.74
N MET A 729 25.83 6.71 -1.73
CA MET A 729 24.38 6.49 -1.82
C MET A 729 23.68 7.32 -2.92
N PRO A 730 24.02 8.61 -3.15
CA PRO A 730 23.40 9.39 -4.23
C PRO A 730 23.64 8.81 -5.63
N TYR A 731 24.67 7.97 -5.79
CA TYR A 731 25.04 7.30 -7.02
C TYR A 731 24.47 5.88 -7.12
N HIS A 732 23.56 5.50 -6.22
CA HIS A 732 23.00 4.15 -6.10
C HIS A 732 24.06 3.06 -5.88
N ILE A 733 25.13 3.40 -5.15
CA ILE A 733 26.17 2.46 -4.76
C ILE A 733 25.99 2.17 -3.27
N ASP A 734 25.63 0.94 -2.96
CA ASP A 734 25.44 0.49 -1.58
C ASP A 734 26.78 0.44 -0.83
N ALA A 735 26.85 1.14 0.30
CA ALA A 735 28.06 1.19 1.11
C ALA A 735 27.79 1.21 2.61
N ILE A 736 28.72 0.66 3.38
CA ILE A 736 28.65 0.66 4.86
C ILE A 736 30.01 1.03 5.47
N THR A 737 30.00 1.60 6.68
CA THR A 737 31.22 1.86 7.46
C THR A 737 31.29 0.91 8.66
N LEU A 738 32.43 0.24 8.79
CA LEU A 738 32.78 -0.61 9.92
C LEU A 738 33.66 0.19 10.87
N GLN A 739 33.10 0.56 12.03
CA GLN A 739 33.82 1.27 13.09
C GLN A 739 34.13 0.31 14.24
N THR A 740 35.39 0.20 14.64
CA THR A 740 35.75 -0.53 15.86
C THR A 740 35.38 0.29 17.10
N LYS A 741 34.81 -0.36 18.13
CA LYS A 741 34.48 0.29 19.41
C LYS A 741 34.78 -0.62 20.61
N GLY A 742 35.01 0.01 21.76
CA GLY A 742 35.27 -0.65 23.04
C GLY A 742 36.69 -1.20 23.20
N ASP A 743 36.94 -1.78 24.37
CA ASP A 743 38.20 -2.42 24.75
C ASP A 743 37.96 -3.93 24.90
N GLY A 744 38.51 -4.74 23.99
CA GLY A 744 38.20 -6.16 23.95
C GLY A 744 39.35 -7.07 23.53
N TRP A 745 39.00 -8.25 23.02
CA TRP A 745 39.96 -9.27 22.61
C TRP A 745 40.21 -9.31 21.11
N GLN A 746 39.42 -8.57 20.32
CA GLN A 746 39.50 -8.58 18.87
C GLN A 746 40.60 -7.64 18.40
N ASP A 747 41.36 -8.10 17.40
CA ASP A 747 42.53 -7.40 16.89
C ASP A 747 42.36 -7.00 15.42
N GLU A 748 43.38 -6.34 14.87
CA GLU A 748 43.44 -5.93 13.47
C GLU A 748 43.24 -7.09 12.47
N MET A 749 43.61 -8.32 12.85
CA MET A 749 43.46 -9.49 11.99
C MET A 749 42.01 -9.98 11.99
N ALA A 750 41.31 -9.88 13.11
CA ALA A 750 39.88 -10.13 13.17
C ALA A 750 39.10 -9.17 12.24
N LEU A 751 39.39 -7.87 12.31
CA LEU A 751 38.79 -6.89 11.39
C LEU A 751 39.16 -7.15 9.92
N GLY A 752 40.43 -7.48 9.65
CA GLY A 752 40.89 -7.80 8.29
C GLY A 752 40.18 -9.02 7.69
N ARG A 753 39.91 -10.06 8.48
CA ARG A 753 39.12 -11.23 8.05
C ARG A 753 37.66 -10.88 7.79
N THR A 754 37.06 -10.02 8.61
CA THR A 754 35.70 -9.51 8.37
C THR A 754 35.62 -8.77 7.04
N VAL A 755 36.57 -7.86 6.77
CA VAL A 755 36.63 -7.11 5.51
C VAL A 755 36.91 -8.02 4.32
N GLU A 756 37.84 -8.98 4.44
CA GLU A 756 38.09 -9.98 3.39
C GLU A 756 36.81 -10.75 3.05
N SER A 757 36.09 -11.24 4.06
CA SER A 757 34.86 -12.00 3.85
C SER A 757 33.76 -11.16 3.21
N LEU A 758 33.61 -9.89 3.60
CA LEU A 758 32.65 -8.98 2.98
C LEU A 758 32.99 -8.68 1.52
N CYS A 759 34.27 -8.44 1.20
CA CYS A 759 34.72 -8.28 -0.17
C CYS A 759 34.45 -9.52 -1.01
N ARG A 760 34.63 -10.73 -0.45
CA ARG A 760 34.32 -11.99 -1.15
C ARG A 760 32.82 -12.11 -1.43
N SER A 761 31.96 -11.74 -0.48
CA SER A 761 30.50 -11.72 -0.69
C SER A 761 30.10 -10.73 -1.80
N LEU A 762 30.63 -9.50 -1.78
CA LEU A 762 30.39 -8.51 -2.83
C LEU A 762 30.93 -8.94 -4.21
N ASN A 763 32.07 -9.66 -4.23
CA ASN A 763 32.66 -10.16 -5.47
C ASN A 763 31.78 -11.22 -6.17
N ASN A 764 30.95 -11.94 -5.41
CA ASN A 764 30.06 -12.98 -5.93
C ASN A 764 28.77 -12.44 -6.57
N LEU A 765 28.41 -11.18 -6.30
CA LEU A 765 27.24 -10.56 -6.92
C LEU A 765 27.37 -10.58 -8.43
N LEU A 766 26.31 -10.95 -9.16
CA LEU A 766 26.29 -10.88 -10.63
C LEU A 766 25.62 -9.60 -11.15
N GLU A 767 24.84 -8.95 -10.28
CA GLU A 767 24.07 -7.75 -10.56
C GLU A 767 24.05 -6.86 -9.32
N HIS A 768 23.66 -5.60 -9.50
CA HIS A 768 23.46 -4.67 -8.39
C HIS A 768 22.41 -5.23 -7.42
N LEU A 769 22.55 -4.95 -6.12
CA LEU A 769 21.57 -5.37 -5.13
C LEU A 769 20.21 -4.73 -5.44
N HIS A 770 19.16 -5.53 -5.65
CA HIS A 770 17.82 -5.02 -5.99
C HIS A 770 16.67 -5.85 -5.38
N GLN A 771 16.95 -7.05 -4.85
CA GLN A 771 15.91 -7.95 -4.30
C GLN A 771 15.43 -7.54 -2.89
N SER A 772 16.30 -6.93 -2.08
CA SER A 772 15.98 -6.56 -0.70
C SER A 772 15.41 -5.14 -0.54
N PHE A 773 15.05 -4.79 0.70
CA PHE A 773 14.47 -3.50 1.05
C PHE A 773 15.51 -2.35 1.04
N PHE A 774 15.15 -1.24 0.39
CA PHE A 774 15.86 0.05 0.49
C PHE A 774 15.23 1.03 1.50
N PHE A 775 14.01 0.73 1.95
CA PHE A 775 13.24 1.56 2.85
C PHE A 775 12.85 0.76 4.09
N TYR A 776 13.63 0.92 5.17
CA TYR A 776 13.44 0.20 6.42
C TYR A 776 13.83 1.05 7.64
N LEU A 777 13.31 0.68 8.80
CA LEU A 777 13.80 1.17 10.10
C LEU A 777 14.39 -0.01 10.86
N LEU A 778 15.68 0.06 11.19
CA LEU A 778 16.32 -0.91 12.07
C LEU A 778 15.96 -0.58 13.51
N MET A 779 15.56 -1.61 14.27
CA MET A 779 15.31 -1.50 15.71
C MET A 779 16.32 -2.31 16.52
N HIS A 780 16.99 -3.27 15.87
CA HIS A 780 18.03 -4.13 16.41
C HIS A 780 18.84 -4.69 15.22
N THR A 781 20.05 -5.22 15.44
CA THR A 781 20.89 -5.82 14.39
C THR A 781 20.20 -6.94 13.63
N ASN A 782 19.25 -7.63 14.29
CA ASN A 782 18.50 -8.74 13.72
C ASN A 782 17.01 -8.44 13.48
N ARG A 783 16.56 -7.18 13.60
CA ARG A 783 15.14 -6.83 13.43
C ARG A 783 14.93 -5.50 12.74
N PHE A 784 13.94 -5.48 11.84
CA PHE A 784 13.59 -4.29 11.07
C PHE A 784 12.08 -4.13 10.86
N VAL A 785 11.66 -2.91 10.54
CA VAL A 785 10.32 -2.55 10.08
C VAL A 785 10.39 -2.17 8.61
N SER A 786 9.52 -2.75 7.78
CA SER A 786 9.42 -2.41 6.35
C SER A 786 8.61 -1.13 6.11
N ILE A 787 8.82 -0.49 4.96
CA ILE A 787 8.09 0.72 4.53
C ILE A 787 6.57 0.61 4.67
N GLY A 788 5.97 -0.51 4.24
CA GLY A 788 4.51 -0.69 4.33
C GLY A 788 3.97 -0.65 5.76
N THR A 789 4.81 -0.90 6.76
CA THR A 789 4.42 -0.91 8.17
C THR A 789 4.61 0.45 8.83
N TYR A 790 5.70 1.19 8.55
CA TYR A 790 5.93 2.48 9.19
C TYR A 790 5.30 3.68 8.44
N LEU A 791 5.16 3.60 7.11
CA LEU A 791 4.69 4.71 6.27
C LEU A 791 3.32 5.29 6.68
N PRO A 792 2.32 4.47 7.10
CA PRO A 792 1.02 5.00 7.56
C PRO A 792 1.14 6.05 8.67
N SER A 793 2.15 5.96 9.54
CA SER A 793 2.36 6.90 10.65
C SER A 793 2.55 8.34 10.16
N ALA A 794 3.49 8.56 9.22
CA ALA A 794 3.76 9.89 8.67
C ALA A 794 2.62 10.36 7.75
N MET A 795 2.01 9.43 7.00
CA MET A 795 0.87 9.74 6.12
C MET A 795 -0.36 10.21 6.90
N LEU A 796 -0.65 9.62 8.06
CA LEU A 796 -1.72 10.09 8.94
C LEU A 796 -1.45 11.52 9.45
N ILE A 797 -0.19 11.81 9.84
CA ILE A 797 0.19 13.17 10.21
C ILE A 797 0.03 14.10 9.00
N ALA A 798 0.57 13.80 7.82
CA ALA A 798 0.41 14.65 6.64
C ALA A 798 -1.08 14.86 6.26
N GLY A 799 -1.89 13.80 6.34
CA GLY A 799 -3.33 13.83 6.03
C GLY A 799 -4.14 14.80 6.90
N ASN A 800 -3.67 15.12 8.12
CA ASN A 800 -4.33 16.10 8.99
C ASN A 800 -4.47 17.47 8.31
N PHE A 801 -3.46 17.88 7.54
CA PHE A 801 -3.43 19.17 6.86
C PHE A 801 -4.38 19.19 5.65
N THR A 802 -4.41 18.09 4.88
CA THR A 802 -5.31 17.91 3.73
C THR A 802 -6.77 17.93 4.16
N ILE A 803 -7.11 17.23 5.25
CA ILE A 803 -8.47 17.24 5.82
C ILE A 803 -8.89 18.66 6.20
N MET A 804 -7.99 19.40 6.87
CA MET A 804 -8.26 20.77 7.28
C MET A 804 -8.39 21.72 6.08
N ALA A 805 -7.56 21.55 5.06
CA ALA A 805 -7.63 22.32 3.82
C ALA A 805 -8.97 22.14 3.13
N ILE A 806 -9.41 20.89 2.92
CA ILE A 806 -10.71 20.58 2.31
C ILE A 806 -11.85 21.18 3.13
N ALA A 807 -11.78 21.09 4.47
CA ALA A 807 -12.79 21.69 5.33
C ALA A 807 -12.88 23.21 5.18
N LEU A 808 -11.74 23.91 5.10
CA LEU A 808 -11.70 25.36 4.90
C LEU A 808 -12.20 25.75 3.51
N TRP A 809 -11.83 25.00 2.46
CA TRP A 809 -12.37 25.17 1.11
C TRP A 809 -13.89 25.02 1.08
N MET A 810 -14.43 23.99 1.71
CA MET A 810 -15.88 23.74 1.75
C MET A 810 -16.64 24.86 2.49
N ARG A 811 -16.08 25.40 3.59
CA ARG A 811 -16.67 26.52 4.33
C ARG A 811 -16.87 27.77 3.48
N THR A 812 -15.99 28.02 2.52
CA THR A 812 -16.07 29.20 1.62
C THR A 812 -17.22 29.14 0.61
N GLY A 813 -17.66 27.93 0.26
CA GLY A 813 -18.74 27.70 -0.71
C GLY A 813 -20.13 27.51 -0.07
N TYR A 814 -20.21 26.81 1.06
CA TYR A 814 -21.50 26.42 1.67
C TYR A 814 -21.96 27.33 2.82
N TYR A 815 -21.04 27.81 3.67
CA TYR A 815 -21.42 28.46 4.94
C TYR A 815 -21.66 29.97 4.81
N MET A 816 -20.92 30.66 3.93
CA MET A 816 -21.12 32.10 3.72
C MET A 816 -22.46 32.42 3.03
N ASN A 817 -23.00 31.46 2.26
CA ASN A 817 -24.34 31.54 1.68
C ASN A 817 -25.45 31.53 2.77
N ALA A 818 -25.37 30.63 3.74
CA ALA A 818 -26.41 30.48 4.79
C ALA A 818 -26.50 31.68 5.74
N GLN A 819 -25.38 32.36 6.04
CA GLN A 819 -25.41 33.59 6.86
C GLN A 819 -26.00 34.78 6.10
N ALA A 820 -25.68 34.94 4.80
CA ALA A 820 -26.21 36.03 3.98
C ALA A 820 -27.75 35.97 3.83
N THR A 821 -28.34 34.77 3.80
CA THR A 821 -29.81 34.59 3.72
C THR A 821 -30.54 34.85 5.05
N SER A 822 -29.84 34.76 6.18
CA SER A 822 -30.44 34.91 7.52
C SER A 822 -30.55 36.36 8.00
N THR A 823 -29.72 37.27 7.48
CA THR A 823 -29.72 38.70 7.83
C THR A 823 -30.80 39.54 7.15
N THR A 824 -31.60 38.98 6.24
CA THR A 824 -32.63 39.73 5.48
C THR A 824 -34.04 39.60 6.05
N LYS A 825 -34.22 38.99 7.23
CA LYS A 825 -35.54 38.78 7.85
C LYS A 825 -35.55 39.16 9.34
N GLU A 826 -35.29 40.41 9.67
CA GLU A 826 -35.75 41.01 10.93
C GLU A 826 -36.10 42.49 10.72
N GLU A 827 -37.37 42.79 10.40
CA GLU A 827 -38.02 44.03 10.82
C GLU A 827 -39.39 43.68 11.44
N GLY A 828 -39.59 44.14 12.66
CA GLY A 828 -40.75 43.85 13.52
C GLY A 828 -42.01 44.67 13.19
N PRO A 829 -43.11 44.49 13.94
CA PRO A 829 -44.46 44.84 13.52
C PRO A 829 -44.94 46.20 14.07
N GLN A 830 -45.50 47.10 13.24
CA GLN A 830 -46.44 48.16 13.69
C GLN A 830 -47.46 48.59 12.63
N ASP A 831 -48.72 48.28 12.94
CA ASP A 831 -49.95 49.08 12.94
C ASP A 831 -50.54 49.87 11.74
N LYS A 832 -51.88 49.79 11.73
CA LYS A 832 -52.91 50.26 10.78
C LYS A 832 -52.94 51.78 10.55
N LYS A 833 -53.20 52.18 9.29
CA LYS A 833 -54.38 52.98 8.84
C LYS A 833 -54.33 53.26 7.32
N SER A 834 -55.46 53.07 6.65
CA SER A 834 -55.82 53.62 5.33
C SER A 834 -56.75 54.85 5.53
N PRO A 835 -57.28 55.56 4.51
CA PRO A 835 -57.13 55.43 3.04
C PRO A 835 -57.05 56.79 2.26
N VAL A 836 -57.04 56.71 0.91
CA VAL A 836 -57.82 57.51 -0.08
C VAL A 836 -57.03 58.22 -1.22
N ASP A 837 -57.36 57.77 -2.46
CA ASP A 837 -57.45 58.37 -3.82
C ASP A 837 -56.25 59.12 -4.45
N ARG A 838 -55.88 58.95 -5.74
CA ARG A 838 -56.69 59.16 -6.96
C ARG A 838 -55.92 58.69 -8.22
N ALA A 839 -56.66 58.23 -9.21
CA ALA A 839 -56.21 57.80 -10.54
C ALA A 839 -55.86 58.97 -11.48
N THR A 840 -55.05 58.72 -12.53
CA THR A 840 -55.39 58.97 -13.95
C THR A 840 -54.35 58.43 -14.94
N ASN A 841 -54.88 57.87 -16.03
CA ASN A 841 -54.24 57.29 -17.23
C ASN A 841 -53.39 58.28 -18.06
N THR A 842 -52.53 57.79 -18.96
CA THR A 842 -52.71 57.85 -20.44
C THR A 842 -51.58 57.09 -21.17
N GLU A 843 -51.96 56.34 -22.21
CA GLU A 843 -51.14 55.50 -23.09
C GLU A 843 -50.36 56.27 -24.19
N LYS A 844 -49.31 55.60 -24.71
CA LYS A 844 -48.99 55.30 -26.13
C LYS A 844 -47.60 55.68 -26.68
N ASN A 845 -46.87 54.58 -26.96
CA ASN A 845 -46.10 54.23 -28.17
C ASN A 845 -44.70 54.80 -28.47
N GLY A 846 -43.73 53.87 -28.58
CA GLY A 846 -42.73 53.84 -29.67
C GLY A 846 -41.28 53.50 -29.27
N GLU A 847 -40.94 52.20 -29.28
CA GLU A 847 -39.69 51.53 -29.77
C GLU A 847 -38.29 52.13 -29.44
N LEU A 848 -37.21 51.40 -29.12
CA LEU A 848 -36.86 50.01 -28.83
C LEU A 848 -35.40 50.07 -28.31
N ASN A 849 -35.02 49.29 -27.29
CA ASN A 849 -33.74 48.55 -27.20
C ASN A 849 -33.53 47.99 -25.79
N ASP A 850 -33.92 46.72 -25.68
CA ASP A 850 -33.19 45.59 -25.12
C ASP A 850 -32.46 45.65 -23.77
N THR A 851 -32.64 44.54 -23.05
CA THR A 851 -31.94 44.04 -21.86
C THR A 851 -32.30 44.66 -20.52
N ASN A 852 -33.27 44.04 -19.82
CA ASN A 852 -33.21 43.73 -18.39
C ASN A 852 -34.50 43.01 -17.94
N LEU A 853 -34.61 41.72 -18.25
CA LEU A 853 -35.45 40.83 -17.47
C LEU A 853 -34.64 40.44 -16.23
N LYS A 854 -35.06 40.99 -15.08
CA LYS A 854 -34.68 40.52 -13.74
C LYS A 854 -34.91 39.01 -13.67
N GLU A 855 -33.83 38.24 -13.71
CA GLU A 855 -33.85 36.86 -13.25
C GLU A 855 -34.13 36.84 -11.75
N LEU A 856 -35.25 36.23 -11.43
CA LEU A 856 -35.65 35.78 -10.11
C LEU A 856 -34.55 34.85 -9.58
N SER A 857 -33.91 35.24 -8.48
CA SER A 857 -32.80 34.49 -7.88
C SER A 857 -33.25 33.07 -7.52
N SER A 858 -32.71 32.08 -8.20
CA SER A 858 -32.88 30.67 -7.88
C SER A 858 -32.21 30.34 -6.54
N PRO A 859 -32.80 29.45 -5.71
CA PRO A 859 -32.16 28.96 -4.49
C PRO A 859 -31.04 27.98 -4.88
N GLY A 860 -29.87 28.50 -5.21
CA GLY A 860 -28.73 27.67 -5.64
C GLY A 860 -27.47 28.41 -6.09
N SER A 861 -27.33 29.72 -5.88
CA SER A 861 -26.13 30.44 -6.30
C SER A 861 -24.92 30.04 -5.44
N VAL A 862 -24.08 29.16 -5.97
CA VAL A 862 -22.74 28.89 -5.43
C VAL A 862 -21.97 30.21 -5.54
N LEU A 863 -21.54 30.77 -4.41
CA LEU A 863 -20.78 32.01 -4.38
C LEU A 863 -19.46 31.80 -5.14
N GLU A 864 -19.22 32.60 -6.19
CA GLU A 864 -17.97 32.51 -6.95
C GLU A 864 -16.78 32.75 -6.01
N ARG A 865 -15.80 31.84 -6.05
CA ARG A 865 -14.61 31.92 -5.18
C ARG A 865 -13.59 32.87 -5.79
N GLN A 866 -13.21 33.89 -5.05
CA GLN A 866 -12.16 34.82 -5.47
C GLN A 866 -10.77 34.22 -5.19
N LEU A 867 -10.16 33.60 -6.20
CA LEU A 867 -8.91 32.83 -6.04
C LEU A 867 -7.63 33.65 -6.20
N ALA A 868 -7.67 34.78 -6.92
CA ALA A 868 -6.47 35.51 -7.32
C ALA A 868 -5.63 35.99 -6.12
N LEU A 869 -6.23 36.69 -5.15
CA LEU A 869 -5.50 37.19 -3.97
C LEU A 869 -4.98 36.04 -3.08
N PRO A 870 -5.79 35.02 -2.70
CA PRO A 870 -5.28 33.88 -1.93
C PRO A 870 -4.12 33.15 -2.60
N LEU A 871 -4.20 32.89 -3.90
CA LEU A 871 -3.19 32.14 -4.63
C LEU A 871 -1.89 32.95 -4.77
N THR A 872 -1.99 34.22 -5.17
CA THR A 872 -0.82 35.12 -5.29
C THR A 872 -0.12 35.32 -3.94
N LEU A 873 -0.87 35.45 -2.85
CA LEU A 873 -0.30 35.57 -1.52
C LEU A 873 0.42 34.30 -1.07
N VAL A 874 -0.18 33.12 -1.27
CA VAL A 874 0.43 31.82 -0.91
C VAL A 874 1.72 31.61 -1.71
N ILE A 875 1.67 31.78 -3.03
CA ILE A 875 2.85 31.62 -3.90
C ILE A 875 3.92 32.65 -3.51
N GLY A 876 3.56 33.92 -3.31
CA GLY A 876 4.49 34.97 -2.93
C GLY A 876 5.18 34.72 -1.59
N LEU A 877 4.45 34.20 -0.59
CA LEU A 877 5.03 33.82 0.70
C LEU A 877 6.01 32.65 0.58
N HIS A 878 5.69 31.63 -0.23
CA HIS A 878 6.61 30.50 -0.46
C HIS A 878 7.88 30.94 -1.19
N LEU A 879 7.75 31.79 -2.22
CA LEU A 879 8.89 32.40 -2.90
C LEU A 879 9.76 33.24 -1.95
N LEU A 880 9.17 33.87 -0.93
CA LEU A 880 9.93 34.59 0.10
C LEU A 880 10.80 33.64 0.95
N GLY A 881 10.41 32.36 1.08
CA GLY A 881 11.22 31.32 1.72
C GLY A 881 12.57 31.07 1.04
N LEU A 882 12.73 31.46 -0.22
CA LEU A 882 14.01 31.40 -0.93
C LEU A 882 15.04 32.39 -0.36
N VAL A 883 14.60 33.46 0.31
CA VAL A 883 15.49 34.48 0.88
C VAL A 883 16.35 33.92 2.02
N PRO A 884 15.79 33.35 3.12
CA PRO A 884 16.63 32.73 4.15
C PRO A 884 17.40 31.54 3.61
N LEU A 885 16.83 30.74 2.69
CA LEU A 885 17.56 29.63 2.05
C LEU A 885 18.83 30.13 1.34
N PHE A 886 18.72 31.21 0.58
CA PHE A 886 19.86 31.85 -0.08
C PHE A 886 20.85 32.41 0.94
N ILE A 887 20.37 33.12 1.96
CA ILE A 887 21.21 33.72 3.01
C ILE A 887 22.02 32.62 3.72
N PHE A 888 21.38 31.58 4.27
CA PHE A 888 22.05 30.56 5.05
C PHE A 888 23.05 29.70 4.24
N ASN A 889 22.89 29.62 2.91
CA ASN A 889 23.83 28.87 2.07
C ASN A 889 24.99 29.71 1.50
N ASN A 890 24.91 31.05 1.53
CA ASN A 890 25.90 31.92 0.90
C ASN A 890 26.66 32.84 1.87
N ILE A 891 26.17 33.07 3.09
CA ILE A 891 26.88 33.92 4.06
C ILE A 891 28.05 33.19 4.73
N HIS A 892 29.03 33.97 5.19
CA HIS A 892 30.16 33.45 5.96
C HIS A 892 29.71 32.98 7.36
N HIS A 893 30.29 31.88 7.85
CA HIS A 893 29.84 31.19 9.07
C HIS A 893 29.68 32.09 10.32
N LYS A 894 30.60 33.04 10.50
CA LYS A 894 30.56 34.07 11.58
C LYS A 894 29.24 34.84 11.69
N TYR A 895 28.48 34.96 10.60
CA TYR A 895 27.21 35.67 10.58
C TYR A 895 25.99 34.77 10.79
N TYR A 896 26.16 33.45 10.94
CA TYR A 896 25.05 32.53 11.09
C TYR A 896 24.18 32.83 12.30
N THR A 897 24.80 32.98 13.48
CA THR A 897 24.07 33.32 14.71
C THR A 897 23.26 34.60 14.54
N THR A 898 23.86 35.65 14.00
CA THR A 898 23.17 36.92 13.73
C THR A 898 22.04 36.75 12.72
N ALA A 899 22.28 36.01 11.63
CA ALA A 899 21.28 35.74 10.60
C ALA A 899 20.09 34.91 11.13
N THR A 900 20.33 33.97 12.05
CA THR A 900 19.26 33.21 12.71
C THR A 900 18.39 34.12 13.58
N TYR A 901 18.99 34.99 14.39
CA TYR A 901 18.23 35.95 15.20
C TYR A 901 17.49 36.99 14.36
N THR A 902 18.08 37.46 13.25
CA THR A 902 17.36 38.38 12.33
C THR A 902 16.22 37.67 11.60
N CYS A 903 16.40 36.42 11.19
CA CYS A 903 15.34 35.60 10.60
C CYS A 903 14.20 35.33 11.61
N LEU A 904 14.54 35.06 12.87
CA LEU A 904 13.56 34.93 13.96
C LEU A 904 12.79 36.25 14.19
N GLY A 905 13.49 37.39 14.23
CA GLY A 905 12.85 38.71 14.34
C GLY A 905 11.96 39.04 13.14
N ALA A 906 12.40 38.71 11.93
CA ALA A 906 11.60 38.82 10.72
C ALA A 906 10.35 37.91 10.79
N GLY A 907 10.47 36.72 11.40
CA GLY A 907 9.37 35.80 11.73
C GLY A 907 8.22 36.46 12.52
N VAL A 908 8.55 37.38 13.43
CA VAL A 908 7.58 38.11 14.24
C VAL A 908 7.02 39.33 13.50
N ILE A 909 7.88 40.05 12.77
CA ILE A 909 7.54 41.34 12.15
C ILE A 909 6.77 41.16 10.84
N LEU A 910 7.17 40.20 10.01
CA LEU A 910 6.62 40.00 8.67
C LEU A 910 5.10 39.70 8.66
N PRO A 911 4.53 38.84 9.53
CA PRO A 911 3.08 38.65 9.59
C PRO A 911 2.33 39.95 9.91
N LEU A 912 2.93 40.83 10.74
CA LEU A 912 2.34 42.13 11.10
C LEU A 912 2.36 43.10 9.91
N ILE A 913 3.47 43.15 9.17
CA ILE A 913 3.59 43.97 7.96
C ILE A 913 2.62 43.48 6.88
N VAL A 914 2.59 42.17 6.60
CA VAL A 914 1.65 41.57 5.63
C VAL A 914 0.21 41.86 6.02
N SER A 915 -0.13 41.74 7.31
CA SER A 915 -1.46 42.09 7.81
C SER A 915 -1.79 43.58 7.63
N ALA A 916 -0.83 44.48 7.87
CA ALA A 916 -1.02 45.92 7.67
C ALA A 916 -1.21 46.28 6.19
N ILE A 917 -0.39 45.73 5.28
CA ILE A 917 -0.48 45.94 3.84
C ILE A 917 -1.82 45.42 3.30
N LEU A 918 -2.25 44.23 3.72
CA LEU A 918 -3.52 43.66 3.28
C LEU A 918 -4.71 44.52 3.73
N ASN A 919 -4.67 45.13 4.93
CA ASN A 919 -5.78 45.92 5.46
C ASN A 919 -5.77 47.40 5.04
N HIS A 920 -4.62 47.98 4.69
CA HIS A 920 -4.48 49.41 4.36
C HIS A 920 -4.02 49.70 2.92
N GLY A 921 -3.41 48.73 2.24
CA GLY A 921 -2.82 48.91 0.91
C GLY A 921 -3.78 48.65 -0.27
N PHE A 922 -4.94 48.03 -0.01
CA PHE A 922 -5.96 47.77 -1.02
C PHE A 922 -7.19 48.65 -0.79
N THR A 923 -7.92 48.96 -1.86
CA THR A 923 -9.17 49.73 -1.83
C THR A 923 -10.27 49.07 -0.97
N SER A 924 -10.13 47.79 -0.66
CA SER A 924 -10.99 47.07 0.30
C SER A 924 -10.18 46.00 1.05
N PRO A 925 -10.41 45.80 2.36
CA PRO A 925 -9.74 44.77 3.13
C PRO A 925 -10.15 43.36 2.66
N PRO A 926 -9.31 42.33 2.83
CA PRO A 926 -9.61 40.99 2.35
C PRO A 926 -10.90 40.45 2.98
N THR A 927 -11.69 39.76 2.17
CA THR A 927 -12.94 39.15 2.63
C THR A 927 -12.64 37.93 3.50
N THR A 928 -13.57 37.58 4.40
CA THR A 928 -13.44 36.35 5.21
C THR A 928 -13.30 35.10 4.33
N GLN A 929 -13.89 35.11 3.13
CA GLN A 929 -13.72 34.05 2.13
C GLN A 929 -12.25 33.92 1.70
N GLN A 930 -11.61 35.03 1.36
CA GLN A 930 -10.19 35.06 0.94
C GLN A 930 -9.27 34.56 2.07
N TYR A 931 -9.50 34.92 3.33
CA TYR A 931 -8.70 34.41 4.46
C TYR A 931 -8.78 32.87 4.59
N PHE A 932 -9.99 32.29 4.48
CA PHE A 932 -10.15 30.83 4.54
C PHE A 932 -9.53 30.14 3.32
N LEU A 933 -9.62 30.73 2.12
CA LEU A 933 -8.96 30.21 0.93
C LEU A 933 -7.43 30.25 1.05
N THR A 934 -6.86 31.34 1.58
CA THR A 934 -5.41 31.43 1.81
C THR A 934 -4.93 30.32 2.74
N LYS A 935 -5.59 30.15 3.90
CA LYS A 935 -5.24 29.09 4.84
C LYS A 935 -5.46 27.69 4.24
N SER A 936 -6.53 27.50 3.49
CA SER A 936 -6.81 26.25 2.77
C SER A 936 -5.67 25.89 1.82
N PHE A 937 -5.20 26.82 1.00
CA PHE A 937 -4.12 26.57 0.06
C PHE A 937 -2.78 26.33 0.75
N SER A 938 -2.47 27.08 1.82
CA SER A 938 -1.26 26.84 2.61
C SER A 938 -1.22 25.43 3.22
N LEU A 939 -2.34 24.98 3.84
CA LEU A 939 -2.40 23.64 4.43
C LEU A 939 -2.45 22.53 3.38
N LEU A 940 -3.09 22.77 2.23
CA LEU A 940 -3.11 21.79 1.14
C LEU A 940 -1.71 21.56 0.59
N LEU A 941 -0.96 22.63 0.33
CA LEU A 941 0.41 22.56 -0.18
C LEU A 941 1.33 21.86 0.84
N LEU A 942 1.20 22.19 2.12
CA LEU A 942 1.94 21.53 3.20
C LEU A 942 1.61 20.04 3.31
N GLY A 943 0.33 19.66 3.28
CA GLY A 943 -0.11 18.27 3.35
C GLY A 943 0.36 17.44 2.15
N LEU A 944 0.27 18.00 0.94
CA LEU A 944 0.79 17.37 -0.28
C LEU A 944 2.30 17.16 -0.17
N PHE A 945 3.04 18.19 0.22
CA PHE A 945 4.49 18.13 0.37
C PHE A 945 4.93 17.12 1.43
N LEU A 946 4.31 17.11 2.62
CA LEU A 946 4.66 16.15 3.65
C LEU A 946 4.33 14.71 3.24
N SER A 947 3.27 14.51 2.44
CA SER A 947 2.93 13.20 1.91
C SER A 947 3.99 12.70 0.91
N THR A 948 4.42 13.54 -0.03
CA THR A 948 5.50 13.18 -0.97
C THR A 948 6.85 13.04 -0.26
N LEU A 949 7.11 13.87 0.74
CA LEU A 949 8.31 13.77 1.56
C LEU A 949 8.33 12.47 2.35
N ALA A 950 7.21 12.00 2.88
CA ALA A 950 7.15 10.77 3.66
C ALA A 950 7.56 9.52 2.86
N THR A 951 7.43 9.54 1.53
CA THR A 951 7.90 8.45 0.67
C THR A 951 9.40 8.51 0.35
N LEU A 952 10.03 9.68 0.50
CA LEU A 952 11.45 9.89 0.23
C LEU A 952 12.30 9.88 1.51
N ASN A 953 11.81 10.57 2.55
CA ASN A 953 12.40 10.67 3.86
C ASN A 953 11.28 10.73 4.91
N PHE A 954 10.86 9.54 5.34
CA PHE A 954 9.85 9.34 6.37
C PHE A 954 10.13 10.15 7.64
N SER A 955 11.38 10.11 8.11
CA SER A 955 11.80 10.71 9.37
C SER A 955 11.67 12.23 9.36
N LEU A 956 12.12 12.88 8.28
CA LEU A 956 11.97 14.32 8.11
C LEU A 956 10.49 14.72 7.98
N SER A 957 9.69 13.99 7.20
CA SER A 957 8.25 14.27 7.08
C SER A 957 7.52 14.17 8.42
N PHE A 958 7.79 13.10 9.17
CA PHE A 958 7.17 12.88 10.48
C PHE A 958 7.52 14.02 11.46
N MET A 959 8.80 14.38 11.56
CA MET A 959 9.27 15.45 12.46
C MET A 959 8.70 16.82 12.07
N VAL A 960 8.79 17.20 10.79
CA VAL A 960 8.26 18.48 10.29
C VAL A 960 6.74 18.54 10.40
N GLY A 961 6.06 17.44 10.10
CA GLY A 961 4.61 17.31 10.21
C GLY A 961 4.11 17.50 11.65
N LEU A 962 4.80 16.94 12.65
CA LEU A 962 4.48 17.17 14.06
C LEU A 962 4.72 18.62 14.49
N LEU A 963 5.84 19.22 14.07
CA LEU A 963 6.12 20.64 14.34
C LEU A 963 5.05 21.56 13.75
N CYS A 964 4.52 21.21 12.57
CA CYS A 964 3.50 21.97 11.87
C CYS A 964 2.07 21.69 12.35
N ALA A 965 1.81 20.59 13.07
CA ALA A 965 0.47 20.16 13.45
C ALA A 965 -0.39 21.28 14.11
N PRO A 966 0.17 22.18 14.95
CA PRO A 966 -0.60 23.29 15.51
C PRO A 966 -1.22 24.24 14.47
N LEU A 967 -0.64 24.37 13.26
CA LEU A 967 -1.15 25.24 12.18
C LEU A 967 -2.59 24.88 11.76
N SER A 968 -2.94 23.59 11.81
CA SER A 968 -4.29 23.10 11.52
C SER A 968 -5.35 23.63 12.49
N PHE A 969 -4.94 24.03 13.71
CA PHE A 969 -5.86 24.43 14.77
C PHE A 969 -5.91 25.94 15.02
N VAL A 970 -5.01 26.74 14.42
CA VAL A 970 -5.07 28.20 14.53
C VAL A 970 -6.35 28.71 13.86
N LYS A 971 -7.09 29.59 14.54
CA LYS A 971 -8.39 30.10 14.07
C LYS A 971 -8.32 31.60 13.82
N HIS A 972 -9.03 32.03 12.77
CA HIS A 972 -9.34 33.44 12.57
C HIS A 972 -10.17 33.97 13.75
N ILE A 973 -9.68 35.00 14.43
CA ILE A 973 -10.37 35.63 15.55
C ILE A 973 -11.41 36.62 14.98
N ASN A 974 -12.69 36.38 15.27
CA ASN A 974 -13.78 37.23 14.80
C ASN A 974 -13.59 38.68 15.30
N THR A 975 -13.80 39.66 14.42
CA THR A 975 -13.74 41.10 14.72
C THR A 975 -14.76 41.56 15.75
N GLN A 976 -15.84 40.80 15.96
CA GLN A 976 -16.86 41.01 17.00
C GLN A 976 -16.41 40.61 18.41
N THR A 977 -15.29 39.90 18.55
CA THR A 977 -14.71 39.53 19.87
C THR A 977 -14.21 40.79 20.58
N LYS A 978 -14.52 40.93 21.88
CA LYS A 978 -14.06 42.07 22.71
C LYS A 978 -12.56 42.26 22.57
N ALA A 979 -12.13 43.52 22.38
CA ALA A 979 -10.73 43.89 22.21
C ALA A 979 -9.81 43.33 23.32
N ALA A 980 -10.27 43.39 24.57
CA ALA A 980 -9.57 42.86 25.75
C ALA A 980 -9.25 41.35 25.68
N LEU A 981 -10.00 40.58 24.87
CA LEU A 981 -9.79 39.14 24.67
C LEU A 981 -9.11 38.85 23.31
N ARG A 982 -9.38 39.67 22.28
CA ARG A 982 -8.83 39.51 20.93
C ARG A 982 -7.31 39.69 20.86
N TYR A 983 -6.80 40.76 21.47
CA TYR A 983 -5.36 41.05 21.44
C TYR A 983 -4.51 39.99 22.15
N PRO A 984 -4.82 39.56 23.40
CA PRO A 984 -4.01 38.53 24.05
C PRO A 984 -4.04 37.18 23.33
N ILE A 985 -5.19 36.78 22.75
CA ILE A 985 -5.27 35.53 21.97
C ILE A 985 -4.46 35.62 20.67
N ALA A 986 -4.52 36.75 19.96
CA ALA A 986 -3.72 36.96 18.75
C ALA A 986 -2.21 36.96 19.05
N ILE A 987 -1.81 37.62 20.14
CA ILE A 987 -0.41 37.67 20.59
C ILE A 987 0.05 36.26 21.00
N LEU A 988 -0.74 35.53 21.78
CA LEU A 988 -0.41 34.17 22.18
C LEU A 988 -0.28 33.22 20.98
N GLY A 989 -1.18 33.34 19.99
CA GLY A 989 -1.10 32.58 18.74
C GLY A 989 0.16 32.91 17.95
N LEU A 990 0.52 34.19 17.82
CA LEU A 990 1.73 34.63 17.13
C LEU A 990 2.99 34.12 17.85
N LEU A 991 3.03 34.20 19.17
CA LEU A 991 4.14 33.68 19.98
C LEU A 991 4.28 32.17 19.81
N THR A 992 3.17 31.43 19.84
CA THR A 992 3.17 29.96 19.67
C THR A 992 3.71 29.57 18.30
N LEU A 993 3.27 30.24 17.23
CA LEU A 993 3.79 29.98 15.87
C LEU A 993 5.26 30.37 15.71
N ASN A 994 5.72 31.42 16.38
CA ASN A 994 7.13 31.80 16.36
C ASN A 994 8.01 30.81 17.13
N VAL A 995 7.55 30.26 18.26
CA VAL A 995 8.28 29.22 19.00
C VAL A 995 8.44 27.94 18.17
N LEU A 996 7.47 27.63 17.32
CA LEU A 996 7.49 26.47 16.42
C LEU A 996 8.16 26.77 15.06
N SER A 997 8.60 28.00 14.83
CA SER A 997 9.27 28.36 13.57
C SER A 997 10.64 27.70 13.46
N PRO A 998 11.14 27.40 12.24
CA PRO A 998 12.44 26.75 12.07
C PRO A 998 13.61 27.44 12.78
N PRO A 999 13.76 28.78 12.77
CA PRO A 999 14.83 29.45 13.52
C PRO A 999 14.72 29.25 15.04
N ALA A 1000 13.50 29.26 15.60
CA ALA A 1000 13.30 29.05 17.04
C ALA A 1000 13.56 27.60 17.45
N VAL A 1001 13.08 26.64 16.65
CA VAL A 1001 13.35 25.21 16.84
C VAL A 1001 14.84 24.93 16.76
N LEU A 1002 15.55 25.54 15.80
CA LEU A 1002 17.01 25.43 15.68
C LEU A 1002 17.73 25.95 16.93
N ILE A 1003 17.37 27.15 17.42
CA ILE A 1003 17.97 27.72 18.63
C ILE A 1003 17.68 26.83 19.85
N GLY A 1004 16.43 26.37 20.01
CA GLY A 1004 16.03 25.48 21.10
C GLY A 1004 16.76 24.13 21.07
N ALA A 1005 16.91 23.53 19.89
CA ALA A 1005 17.66 22.30 19.69
C ALA A 1005 19.15 22.48 20.00
N CYS A 1006 19.76 23.57 19.53
CA CYS A 1006 21.15 23.93 19.83
C CYS A 1006 21.38 24.14 21.34
N TRP A 1007 20.43 24.82 22.00
CA TRP A 1007 20.49 25.01 23.46
C TRP A 1007 20.38 23.67 24.21
N TYR A 1008 19.49 22.78 23.78
CA TYR A 1008 19.31 21.46 24.38
C TYR A 1008 20.53 20.53 24.17
N SER A 1009 21.12 20.55 22.97
CA SER A 1009 22.26 19.70 22.62
C SER A 1009 23.61 20.26 23.07
N GLY A 1010 23.68 21.52 23.49
CA GLY A 1010 24.93 22.20 23.81
C GLY A 1010 25.80 22.53 22.60
N VAL A 1011 25.27 22.40 21.38
CA VAL A 1011 25.98 22.69 20.11
C VAL A 1011 25.64 24.11 19.65
N SER A 1012 26.61 24.84 19.12
CA SER A 1012 26.37 26.20 18.64
C SER A 1012 25.56 26.22 17.33
N VAL A 1013 24.71 27.24 17.16
CA VAL A 1013 23.94 27.48 15.92
C VAL A 1013 24.87 27.62 14.72
N GLU A 1014 26.03 28.26 14.91
CA GLU A 1014 27.07 28.40 13.91
C GLU A 1014 27.56 27.03 13.42
N THR A 1015 27.85 26.10 14.33
CA THR A 1015 28.32 24.75 13.97
C THR A 1015 27.27 24.01 13.15
N VAL A 1016 26.01 24.02 13.58
CA VAL A 1016 24.92 23.31 12.90
C VAL A 1016 24.69 23.90 11.50
N LEU A 1017 24.60 25.22 11.37
CA LEU A 1017 24.38 25.85 10.06
C LEU A 1017 25.58 25.74 9.12
N THR A 1018 26.80 25.72 9.68
CA THR A 1018 28.01 25.45 8.88
C THR A 1018 28.00 24.04 8.31
N GLN A 1019 27.66 23.02 9.12
CA GLN A 1019 27.50 21.65 8.62
C GLN A 1019 26.36 21.54 7.62
N ALA A 1020 25.25 22.24 7.87
CA ALA A 1020 24.12 22.19 6.97
C ALA A 1020 24.43 22.84 5.61
N ALA A 1021 25.16 23.98 5.60
CA ALA A 1021 25.56 24.65 4.36
C ALA A 1021 26.64 23.85 3.60
N PHE A 1022 27.56 23.21 4.33
CA PHE A 1022 28.46 22.21 3.76
C PHE A 1022 27.68 21.08 3.08
N GLY A 1023 26.68 20.51 3.76
CA GLY A 1023 25.82 19.48 3.20
C GLY A 1023 25.06 19.91 1.95
N TRP A 1024 24.53 21.14 1.93
CA TRP A 1024 23.88 21.71 0.75
C TRP A 1024 24.85 21.85 -0.44
N ASN A 1025 26.00 22.47 -0.21
CA ASN A 1025 26.97 22.82 -1.26
C ASN A 1025 27.75 21.62 -1.80
N ILE A 1026 27.96 20.57 -1.00
CA ILE A 1026 28.86 19.45 -1.33
C ILE A 1026 28.13 18.13 -1.46
N TRP A 1027 27.20 17.80 -0.55
CA TRP A 1027 26.48 16.52 -0.57
C TRP A 1027 25.13 16.56 -1.30
N GLY A 1028 24.68 17.74 -1.75
CA GLY A 1028 23.33 17.91 -2.29
C GLY A 1028 22.25 17.64 -1.24
N MET A 1029 22.51 17.99 0.02
CA MET A 1029 21.55 17.80 1.12
C MET A 1029 20.38 18.79 0.98
N TRP A 1030 19.15 18.30 0.85
CA TRP A 1030 17.96 19.13 0.60
C TRP A 1030 17.11 19.40 1.86
N THR A 1031 17.56 18.97 3.04
CA THR A 1031 16.89 19.23 4.34
C THR A 1031 16.62 20.71 4.57
N GLN A 1032 17.58 21.59 4.26
CA GLN A 1032 17.41 23.03 4.44
C GLN A 1032 16.34 23.63 3.54
N ASP A 1033 16.26 23.18 2.28
CA ASP A 1033 15.24 23.62 1.34
C ASP A 1033 13.86 23.32 1.91
N ARG A 1034 13.60 22.09 2.36
CA ARG A 1034 12.28 21.71 2.88
C ARG A 1034 11.89 22.46 4.15
N VAL A 1035 12.88 22.73 5.01
CA VAL A 1035 12.65 23.45 6.26
C VAL A 1035 12.38 24.94 6.02
N PHE A 1036 13.16 25.62 5.18
CA PHE A 1036 13.05 27.08 4.99
C PHE A 1036 12.11 27.49 3.85
N PHE A 1037 12.00 26.71 2.78
CA PHE A 1037 11.13 27.04 1.64
C PHE A 1037 9.67 26.66 1.88
N GLU A 1038 9.40 25.56 2.58
CA GLU A 1038 8.02 25.04 2.70
C GLU A 1038 7.44 25.22 4.11
N THR A 1039 8.26 25.04 5.13
CA THR A 1039 7.79 25.07 6.53
C THR A 1039 7.74 26.48 7.09
N TRP A 1040 8.71 27.32 6.76
CA TRP A 1040 8.76 28.69 7.26
C TRP A 1040 7.58 29.55 6.72
N PRO A 1041 7.29 29.58 5.41
CA PRO A 1041 6.22 30.43 4.84
C PRO A 1041 4.80 30.11 5.31
N THR A 1042 4.52 28.86 5.66
CA THR A 1042 3.18 28.39 6.05
C THR A 1042 2.71 28.96 7.40
N GLY A 1043 3.64 29.42 8.25
CA GLY A 1043 3.35 30.13 9.50
C GLY A 1043 2.97 31.62 9.34
N PHE A 1044 3.17 32.21 8.15
CA PHE A 1044 2.94 33.65 7.88
C PHE A 1044 1.53 33.98 7.36
N GLY A 1045 0.59 33.04 7.47
CA GLY A 1045 -0.79 33.23 7.03
C GLY A 1045 -1.43 34.47 7.67
N PRO A 1046 -2.37 35.14 6.98
CA PRO A 1046 -2.92 36.43 7.40
C PRO A 1046 -3.90 36.35 8.58
N GLU A 1047 -3.76 35.36 9.47
CA GLU A 1047 -4.65 35.05 10.59
C GLU A 1047 -4.71 36.18 11.66
N PHE A 1048 -3.84 37.19 11.54
CA PHE A 1048 -3.60 38.27 12.52
C PHE A 1048 -4.39 39.57 12.30
N ARG A 1049 -5.53 39.53 11.62
CA ARG A 1049 -6.46 40.68 11.47
C ARG A 1049 -6.81 41.36 12.80
N GLY A 1050 -6.73 40.64 13.93
CA GLY A 1050 -7.04 41.16 15.26
C GLY A 1050 -6.11 42.25 15.80
N LEU A 1051 -4.89 42.39 15.25
CA LEU A 1051 -3.86 43.31 15.74
C LEU A 1051 -3.91 44.70 15.06
N ALA A 1052 -4.54 44.83 13.90
CA ALA A 1052 -4.47 46.02 13.04
C ALA A 1052 -5.66 47.02 13.15
N ARG A 1053 -6.46 46.99 14.23
CA ARG A 1053 -7.43 48.08 14.51
C ARG A 1053 -6.88 48.99 15.62
N ARG A 1054 -6.32 50.14 15.26
CA ARG A 1054 -6.47 51.35 16.08
C ARG A 1054 -7.83 51.97 15.77
N SER A 1055 -8.46 52.47 16.83
CA SER A 1055 -9.75 53.15 16.88
C SER A 1055 -10.02 54.11 15.71
N GLY A 1056 -11.20 53.96 15.12
CA GLY A 1056 -11.96 54.96 14.39
C GLY A 1056 -13.42 54.71 14.69
#